data_AF-A0A957X7N9-F1
#
_entry.id   AF-A0A957X7N9-F1
#
_cell.length_a   1.000
_cell.length_b   1.000
_cell.length_c   1.000
_cell.angle_alpha   90.00
_cell.angle_beta   90.00
_cell.angle_gamma   90.00
#
_symmetry.space_group_name_H-M   'P 1'
#
loop_
_entity.id
_entity.type
_entity.pdbx_description
1 polymer ?
#
loop_
_entity_poly.entity_id
_entity_poly.type
_entity_poly.pdbx_seq_one_letter_code
_entity_poly.pdbx_strand_id
1 'polypeptide(L)'
;MHDTTNKVQVLTANTIVADGCSAFVGGQAVSPVPYFPTAGYNISADASCNFTNTSDLQNENPLLGALADNGGPTQTHLPQAGSAAIDGSTATCGAFLGSRLNNVDQRGFGRPVGGLCDIGAVETGATLPDHGDAPASYGTLLSDNGPFQIATGLSLGTQRDGEADGIPTANANGDDLDQSPDDEDAFTAPLPPVIIGVPSYTTPQFTIAQPINGTYVYAWLDLNRNGQFEATERVSTPLGNAQQVNSTLTWNNLGGAVAGKTYLRLRVSNQPNLGPTGPGGIGEVEDYPLEIVQPGSIFITKETAPQGDPTSFTFNHNIGAPSSFALSDGGSKLFENVPPGSYTVTEAAVSGYTLSGLTCTEATAGSTPTVVNISTRTATINLDPGELVVCAFTNALPDHIIVEKVTVPAGGKTFGFIITDTVGSPTPFTLNHGQKYIDEVTATGSYTISEVSLGANYDLTGVSCSGGGSPVINGNQVVLNFGSLGGIASHCVFTNTQRSALVIEKQALPDGDPQNFNFTISGPGYPAAVQALADNGSYAAGNVKPGAWVVSEALPNGWDLSGIVCTSARGTSTYTPNLATGVLNVNLTPGDYMRCTFTNSKHEYVTVTKHTVPPGGSGFTFAGQPFAIGDGVSFGRELPAGQNTSIIENDPAPRGYALTGISCTDNQGNNSYQIDLANRQVDIMGAAGLSV
;
A
#
# COMPACT_ATOMS: atom_id res chain seq x y z
N MET A 1 0.07 -70.33 58.74
CA MET A 1 0.53 -71.67 58.31
C MET A 1 1.29 -72.29 59.47
N HIS A 2 0.79 -73.40 60.02
CA HIS A 2 1.46 -74.19 61.06
C HIS A 2 2.32 -75.27 60.39
N ASP A 3 3.64 -75.08 60.38
CA ASP A 3 4.64 -76.12 60.15
C ASP A 3 5.51 -76.18 61.41
N THR A 4 5.50 -77.32 62.10
CA THR A 4 6.20 -77.54 63.38
C THR A 4 7.57 -78.21 63.21
N THR A 5 8.13 -78.24 62.00
CA THR A 5 9.39 -78.94 61.71
C THR A 5 10.50 -78.10 61.06
N ASN A 6 10.22 -76.84 60.68
CA ASN A 6 11.23 -75.86 60.30
C ASN A 6 11.12 -74.61 61.18
N LYS A 7 11.88 -74.55 62.28
CA LYS A 7 12.00 -73.32 63.07
C LYS A 7 12.84 -72.31 62.30
N VAL A 8 12.20 -71.44 61.54
CA VAL A 8 12.85 -70.22 61.02
C VAL A 8 13.19 -69.36 62.22
N GLN A 9 14.48 -69.20 62.52
CA GLN A 9 14.96 -68.25 63.51
C GLN A 9 15.27 -66.93 62.81
N VAL A 10 14.67 -65.83 63.27
CA VAL A 10 14.94 -64.48 62.78
C VAL A 10 16.13 -63.94 63.57
N LEU A 11 17.26 -63.71 62.90
CA LEU A 11 18.41 -62.99 63.45
C LEU A 11 18.10 -61.49 63.39
N THR A 12 18.05 -60.80 64.53
CA THR A 12 17.80 -59.36 64.60
C THR A 12 19.09 -58.58 64.79
N ALA A 13 19.21 -57.46 64.10
CA ALA A 13 20.29 -56.51 64.26
C ALA A 13 19.78 -55.13 63.90
N ASN A 14 20.19 -54.08 64.63
CA ASN A 14 19.76 -52.72 64.35
C ASN A 14 18.21 -52.64 64.23
N THR A 15 17.50 -53.28 65.17
CA THR A 15 16.03 -53.45 65.12
C THR A 15 15.38 -52.84 66.36
N ILE A 16 14.23 -52.18 66.18
CA ILE A 16 13.38 -51.69 67.27
C ILE A 16 12.16 -52.60 67.43
N VAL A 17 11.87 -52.98 68.68
CA VAL A 17 10.62 -53.64 69.10
C VAL A 17 9.96 -52.77 70.19
N ALA A 18 9.04 -51.89 69.77
CA ALA A 18 8.47 -50.84 70.61
C ALA A 18 7.41 -51.31 71.63
N ASP A 19 6.78 -52.47 71.43
CA ASP A 19 5.72 -53.01 72.31
C ASP A 19 6.10 -54.36 72.96
N GLY A 20 7.40 -54.72 72.90
CA GLY A 20 7.90 -56.00 73.38
C GLY A 20 7.55 -57.19 72.49
N CYS A 21 8.26 -58.30 72.69
CA CYS A 21 8.09 -59.55 71.96
C CYS A 21 6.99 -60.45 72.50
N SER A 22 6.46 -60.20 73.70
CA SER A 22 5.29 -60.94 74.22
C SER A 22 3.99 -60.67 73.46
N ALA A 23 3.90 -59.55 72.74
CA ALA A 23 2.75 -59.17 71.93
C ALA A 23 2.58 -60.03 70.66
N PHE A 24 3.65 -60.63 70.14
CA PHE A 24 3.63 -61.50 68.94
C PHE A 24 2.86 -62.81 69.14
N VAL A 25 2.52 -63.16 70.39
CA VAL A 25 1.94 -64.45 70.76
C VAL A 25 0.55 -64.31 71.36
N GLY A 26 -0.29 -63.39 70.84
CA GLY A 26 -1.74 -63.39 71.03
C GLY A 26 -2.23 -63.73 72.45
N GLY A 27 -1.62 -63.16 73.48
CA GLY A 27 -2.01 -63.37 74.89
C GLY A 27 -1.86 -64.80 75.43
N GLN A 28 -1.15 -65.70 74.74
CA GLN A 28 -0.82 -67.03 75.27
C GLN A 28 0.65 -67.03 75.69
N ALA A 29 0.89 -67.06 77.00
CA ALA A 29 2.21 -67.26 77.60
C ALA A 29 2.75 -68.65 77.25
N VAL A 30 3.33 -68.81 76.05
CA VAL A 30 4.13 -69.99 75.72
C VAL A 30 5.56 -69.74 76.20
N SER A 31 5.88 -70.41 77.31
CA SER A 31 7.27 -70.74 77.64
C SER A 31 7.72 -71.90 76.74
N PRO A 32 8.90 -71.83 76.08
CA PRO A 32 9.88 -70.75 76.23
C PRO A 32 9.55 -69.55 75.34
N VAL A 33 9.80 -68.37 75.90
CA VAL A 33 9.76 -67.05 75.24
C VAL A 33 10.50 -67.13 73.90
N PRO A 34 10.00 -66.51 72.80
CA PRO A 34 10.68 -66.56 71.51
C PRO A 34 12.12 -66.09 71.66
N TYR A 35 13.08 -66.98 71.42
CA TYR A 35 14.50 -66.64 71.38
C TYR A 35 14.80 -66.00 70.04
N PHE A 36 15.05 -64.69 70.04
CA PHE A 36 15.57 -63.95 68.89
C PHE A 36 17.09 -63.91 69.00
N PRO A 37 17.83 -64.75 68.23
CA PRO A 37 19.27 -64.56 68.11
C PRO A 37 19.53 -63.13 67.63
N THR A 38 20.52 -62.47 68.24
CA THR A 38 20.80 -61.05 68.04
C THR A 38 22.24 -60.86 67.58
N ALA A 39 22.45 -60.05 66.54
CA ALA A 39 23.76 -59.58 66.12
C ALA A 39 24.15 -58.24 66.77
N GLY A 40 23.33 -57.70 67.68
CA GLY A 40 23.57 -56.46 68.41
C GLY A 40 22.77 -55.25 67.94
N TYR A 41 22.84 -54.19 68.74
CA TYR A 41 22.23 -52.88 68.50
C TYR A 41 20.71 -52.92 68.31
N ASN A 42 20.01 -53.79 69.05
CA ASN A 42 18.54 -53.81 69.06
C ASN A 42 17.98 -53.04 70.26
N ILE A 43 16.80 -52.43 70.12
CA ILE A 43 16.07 -51.79 71.21
C ILE A 43 14.77 -52.55 71.45
N SER A 44 14.51 -52.92 72.69
CA SER A 44 13.22 -53.46 73.15
C SER A 44 12.67 -52.58 74.28
N ALA A 45 11.43 -52.12 74.12
CA ALA A 45 10.76 -51.30 75.13
C ALA A 45 10.54 -52.02 76.46
N ASP A 46 10.60 -53.36 76.47
CA ASP A 46 10.58 -54.20 77.67
C ASP A 46 11.66 -55.31 77.62
N ALA A 47 11.65 -56.23 78.58
CA ALA A 47 12.57 -57.37 78.66
C ALA A 47 12.11 -58.62 77.90
N SER A 48 10.95 -58.57 77.21
CA SER A 48 10.31 -59.78 76.68
C SER A 48 10.98 -60.34 75.42
N CYS A 49 11.83 -59.56 74.75
CA CYS A 49 12.60 -60.01 73.58
C CYS A 49 13.88 -60.79 73.91
N ASN A 50 14.35 -60.73 75.16
CA ASN A 50 15.54 -61.44 75.65
C ASN A 50 16.78 -61.26 74.76
N PHE A 51 17.03 -60.03 74.31
CA PHE A 51 18.19 -59.69 73.49
C PHE A 51 19.49 -59.77 74.31
N THR A 52 20.34 -60.74 74.01
CA THR A 52 21.50 -61.09 74.84
C THR A 52 22.84 -60.45 74.42
N ASN A 53 22.89 -59.66 73.35
CA ASN A 53 24.14 -59.00 72.95
C ASN A 53 24.42 -57.81 73.88
N THR A 54 25.70 -57.52 74.15
CA THR A 54 26.10 -56.38 75.00
C THR A 54 25.73 -55.02 74.43
N SER A 55 25.50 -54.94 73.12
CA SER A 55 25.05 -53.72 72.43
C SER A 55 23.53 -53.59 72.33
N ASP A 56 22.76 -54.57 72.82
CA ASP A 56 21.31 -54.49 72.84
C ASP A 56 20.81 -53.70 74.06
N LEU A 57 19.75 -52.94 73.87
CA LEU A 57 19.06 -52.18 74.91
C LEU A 57 17.71 -52.84 75.19
N GLN A 58 17.51 -53.27 76.44
CA GLN A 58 16.26 -53.86 76.93
C GLN A 58 15.63 -52.96 77.99
N ASN A 59 14.29 -52.94 78.05
CA ASN A 59 13.53 -52.00 78.87
C ASN A 59 13.84 -50.54 78.53
N GLU A 60 14.16 -50.26 77.28
CA GLU A 60 14.53 -48.93 76.80
C GLU A 60 13.45 -48.42 75.86
N ASN A 61 12.85 -47.27 76.18
CA ASN A 61 11.81 -46.69 75.35
C ASN A 61 12.45 -46.13 74.07
N PRO A 62 12.10 -46.63 72.87
CA PRO A 62 12.69 -46.13 71.63
C PRO A 62 12.25 -44.71 71.27
N LEU A 63 11.30 -44.10 72.01
CA LEU A 63 10.85 -42.71 71.83
C LEU A 63 10.56 -42.38 70.35
N LEU A 64 9.71 -43.20 69.73
CA LEU A 64 9.32 -43.01 68.33
C LEU A 64 8.16 -42.02 68.20
N GLY A 65 8.16 -41.21 67.14
CA GLY A 65 7.02 -40.43 66.70
C GLY A 65 5.88 -41.30 66.16
N ALA A 66 4.76 -40.67 65.81
CA ALA A 66 3.65 -41.35 65.15
C ALA A 66 4.08 -41.90 63.77
N LEU A 67 3.35 -42.90 63.27
CA LEU A 67 3.51 -43.35 61.89
C LEU A 67 3.09 -42.20 60.98
N ALA A 68 4.03 -41.68 60.19
CA ALA A 68 3.82 -40.52 59.34
C ALA A 68 4.58 -40.70 58.02
N ASP A 69 4.26 -39.83 57.05
CA ASP A 69 5.11 -39.66 55.90
C ASP A 69 6.34 -38.85 56.32
N ASN A 70 7.52 -39.48 56.28
CA ASN A 70 8.79 -38.85 56.66
C ASN A 70 9.80 -38.92 55.51
N GLY A 71 9.30 -38.99 54.27
CA GLY A 71 10.07 -39.24 53.06
C GLY A 71 10.17 -40.73 52.72
N GLY A 72 10.15 -41.06 51.42
CA GLY A 72 10.34 -42.44 50.94
C GLY A 72 9.04 -43.24 50.66
N PRO A 73 9.16 -44.49 50.19
CA PRO A 73 8.04 -45.22 49.57
C PRO A 73 6.98 -45.76 50.55
N THR A 74 7.20 -45.61 51.85
CA THR A 74 6.29 -46.11 52.91
C THR A 74 6.34 -45.18 54.13
N GLN A 75 5.22 -45.03 54.83
CA GLN A 75 5.20 -44.33 56.12
C GLN A 75 6.17 -44.98 57.12
N THR A 76 6.86 -44.16 57.92
CA THR A 76 7.86 -44.60 58.89
C THR A 76 7.63 -43.97 60.27
N HIS A 77 8.36 -44.42 61.28
CA HIS A 77 8.39 -43.84 62.62
C HIS A 77 9.74 -43.16 62.85
N LEU A 78 9.76 -41.82 62.91
CA LEU A 78 10.97 -41.06 63.25
C LEU A 78 11.31 -41.15 64.74
N PRO A 79 12.54 -41.51 65.14
CA PRO A 79 13.04 -41.32 66.50
C PRO A 79 12.93 -39.84 66.91
N GLN A 80 12.39 -39.60 68.09
CA GLN A 80 12.33 -38.25 68.67
C GLN A 80 13.66 -37.87 69.32
N ALA A 81 13.89 -36.56 69.49
CA ALA A 81 15.08 -36.05 70.16
C ALA A 81 15.28 -36.71 71.54
N GLY A 82 16.48 -37.23 71.77
CA GLY A 82 16.84 -37.96 73.00
C GLY A 82 16.53 -39.46 72.97
N SER A 83 16.00 -39.99 71.87
CA SER A 83 15.86 -41.44 71.68
C SER A 83 17.23 -42.14 71.68
N ALA A 84 17.33 -43.27 72.38
CA ALA A 84 18.50 -44.16 72.33
C ALA A 84 18.68 -44.82 70.95
N ALA A 85 17.70 -44.70 70.05
CA ALA A 85 17.83 -45.11 68.67
C ALA A 85 18.72 -44.18 67.86
N ILE A 86 18.80 -42.89 68.22
CA ILE A 86 19.62 -41.91 67.49
C ILE A 86 21.09 -42.17 67.77
N ASP A 87 21.90 -42.32 66.72
CA ASP A 87 23.32 -42.70 66.77
C ASP A 87 23.56 -44.00 67.60
N GLY A 88 22.53 -44.83 67.75
CA GLY A 88 22.54 -45.96 68.69
C GLY A 88 23.35 -47.16 68.21
N SER A 89 23.80 -47.18 66.95
CA SER A 89 24.49 -48.31 66.32
C SER A 89 25.99 -48.08 66.11
N THR A 90 26.53 -48.44 64.94
CA THR A 90 27.95 -48.29 64.58
C THR A 90 28.13 -47.40 63.37
N ALA A 91 29.36 -46.98 63.08
CA ALA A 91 29.67 -46.20 61.88
C ALA A 91 29.52 -46.98 60.55
N THR A 92 29.30 -48.30 60.59
CA THR A 92 29.14 -49.15 59.41
C THR A 92 27.81 -49.90 59.45
N CYS A 93 26.73 -49.27 58.97
CA CYS A 93 25.35 -49.78 59.09
C CYS A 93 25.15 -51.19 58.51
N GLY A 94 25.88 -51.53 57.43
CA GLY A 94 25.78 -52.82 56.74
C GLY A 94 26.56 -53.98 57.37
N ALA A 95 27.34 -53.76 58.44
CA ALA A 95 28.30 -54.74 58.94
C ALA A 95 27.65 -56.00 59.57
N PHE A 96 26.37 -55.95 59.93
CA PHE A 96 25.73 -56.97 60.76
C PHE A 96 25.06 -58.12 59.98
N LEU A 97 24.75 -57.93 58.69
CA LEU A 97 24.01 -58.90 57.87
C LEU A 97 24.69 -59.26 56.54
N GLY A 98 25.97 -58.90 56.38
CA GLY A 98 26.77 -59.19 55.19
C GLY A 98 26.25 -58.47 53.95
N SER A 99 26.74 -57.26 53.68
CA SER A 99 26.59 -56.50 52.42
C SER A 99 25.18 -56.38 51.80
N ARG A 100 24.10 -56.70 52.51
CA ARG A 100 22.71 -56.64 52.01
C ARG A 100 22.04 -55.28 52.22
N LEU A 101 22.69 -54.34 52.91
CA LEU A 101 22.19 -52.99 53.11
C LEU A 101 23.00 -52.05 52.22
N ASN A 102 22.32 -51.32 51.34
CA ASN A 102 22.87 -50.34 50.39
C ASN A 102 23.25 -49.01 51.05
N ASN A 103 23.63 -49.02 52.34
CA ASN A 103 23.93 -47.85 53.17
C ASN A 103 22.88 -46.74 53.09
N VAL A 104 21.62 -47.12 52.89
CA VAL A 104 20.47 -46.21 52.97
C VAL A 104 19.44 -46.79 53.93
N ASP A 105 18.61 -45.91 54.49
CA ASP A 105 17.46 -46.28 55.30
C ASP A 105 16.26 -46.69 54.41
N GLN A 106 15.11 -47.00 55.02
CA GLN A 106 13.91 -47.42 54.27
C GLN A 106 13.42 -46.37 53.27
N ARG A 107 13.78 -45.11 53.49
CA ARG A 107 13.40 -43.96 52.67
C ARG A 107 14.36 -43.74 51.51
N GLY A 108 15.48 -44.48 51.50
CA GLY A 108 16.57 -44.29 50.55
C GLY A 108 17.60 -43.27 51.03
N PHE A 109 17.54 -42.81 52.28
CA PHE A 109 18.43 -41.77 52.80
C PHE A 109 19.73 -42.37 53.31
N GLY A 110 20.86 -41.72 53.00
CA GLY A 110 22.19 -42.23 53.35
C GLY A 110 22.37 -42.45 54.85
N ARG A 111 23.08 -43.54 55.20
CA ARG A 111 23.46 -43.87 56.58
C ARG A 111 24.96 -44.18 56.66
N PRO A 112 25.68 -43.78 57.73
CA PRO A 112 25.19 -42.99 58.86
C PRO A 112 25.19 -41.47 58.58
N VAL A 113 24.35 -40.73 59.31
CA VAL A 113 24.43 -39.28 59.47
C VAL A 113 24.92 -38.98 60.88
N GLY A 114 25.80 -38.00 61.07
CA GLY A 114 26.33 -37.67 62.42
C GLY A 114 27.45 -38.60 62.93
N GLY A 115 27.64 -39.77 62.31
CA GLY A 115 28.83 -40.61 62.47
C GLY A 115 28.53 -42.05 62.92
N LEU A 116 27.37 -42.32 63.52
CA LEU A 116 26.87 -43.65 63.81
C LEU A 116 25.48 -43.82 63.19
N CYS A 117 25.09 -45.04 62.86
CA CYS A 117 23.75 -45.25 62.31
C CYS A 117 22.73 -45.23 63.45
N ASP A 118 21.54 -44.76 63.14
CA ASP A 118 20.41 -44.95 64.03
C ASP A 118 20.03 -46.44 64.16
N ILE A 119 19.30 -46.80 65.21
CA ILE A 119 18.70 -48.12 65.32
C ILE A 119 17.30 -48.06 64.67
N GLY A 120 17.00 -48.96 63.73
CA GLY A 120 15.69 -49.05 63.08
C GLY A 120 15.67 -48.62 61.60
N ALA A 121 14.46 -48.25 61.14
CA ALA A 121 14.14 -48.11 59.72
C ALA A 121 14.55 -46.76 59.09
N VAL A 122 14.90 -45.77 59.90
CA VAL A 122 15.18 -44.39 59.47
C VAL A 122 16.48 -43.87 60.07
N GLU A 123 17.10 -42.92 59.38
CA GLU A 123 18.25 -42.15 59.86
C GLU A 123 17.86 -40.68 60.13
N THR A 124 17.93 -40.26 61.38
CA THR A 124 17.65 -38.88 61.79
C THR A 124 18.74 -37.93 61.30
N GLY A 125 18.35 -36.71 60.94
CA GLY A 125 19.28 -35.70 60.41
C GLY A 125 19.65 -35.88 58.93
N ALA A 126 19.20 -36.93 58.25
CA ALA A 126 19.34 -37.04 56.81
C ALA A 126 18.52 -35.95 56.09
N THR A 127 19.13 -35.32 55.08
CA THR A 127 18.46 -34.36 54.19
C THR A 127 17.46 -35.09 53.31
N LEU A 128 16.29 -34.47 53.09
CA LEU A 128 15.35 -34.97 52.08
C LEU A 128 16.06 -35.00 50.72
N PRO A 129 15.82 -36.02 49.89
CA PRO A 129 16.17 -35.99 48.49
C PRO A 129 15.40 -34.88 47.80
N ASP A 130 15.94 -34.46 46.68
CA ASP A 130 15.30 -33.58 45.74
C ASP A 130 14.89 -34.40 44.50
N HIS A 131 13.62 -34.27 44.12
CA HIS A 131 12.84 -35.00 43.13
C HIS A 131 12.45 -34.06 41.99
N GLY A 132 11.90 -34.61 40.91
CA GLY A 132 11.32 -33.77 39.87
C GLY A 132 9.86 -33.43 40.14
N ASP A 133 9.32 -32.59 39.27
CA ASP A 133 7.95 -32.08 39.38
C ASP A 133 7.26 -31.89 38.01
N ALA A 134 7.91 -32.37 36.92
CA ALA A 134 7.27 -32.53 35.62
C ALA A 134 5.97 -33.34 35.73
N PRO A 135 5.02 -33.23 34.77
CA PRO A 135 3.76 -33.97 34.83
C PRO A 135 3.96 -35.46 35.07
N ALA A 136 3.01 -36.09 35.77
CA ALA A 136 3.12 -37.48 36.22
C ALA A 136 3.45 -38.49 35.11
N SER A 137 3.10 -38.19 33.85
CA SER A 137 3.48 -39.02 32.70
C SER A 137 5.00 -39.23 32.58
N TYR A 138 5.82 -38.25 32.99
CA TYR A 138 7.28 -38.31 32.92
C TYR A 138 7.93 -39.17 34.03
N GLY A 139 7.12 -39.96 34.76
CA GLY A 139 7.59 -40.84 35.83
C GLY A 139 8.20 -40.03 36.97
N THR A 140 7.45 -39.03 37.46
CA THR A 140 7.91 -38.08 38.47
C THR A 140 7.76 -38.63 39.88
N LEU A 141 6.68 -39.37 40.14
CA LEU A 141 6.40 -39.96 41.46
C LEU A 141 7.34 -41.13 41.76
N LEU A 142 7.70 -41.32 43.02
CA LEU A 142 8.51 -42.41 43.53
C LEU A 142 7.84 -43.77 43.29
N SER A 143 6.50 -43.81 43.30
CA SER A 143 5.73 -45.00 42.92
C SER A 143 5.95 -45.45 41.46
N ASP A 144 6.34 -44.51 40.59
CA ASP A 144 6.74 -44.74 39.19
C ASP A 144 8.27 -44.80 39.03
N ASN A 145 9.00 -45.04 40.13
CA ASN A 145 10.46 -45.00 40.21
C ASN A 145 11.01 -43.63 39.82
N GLY A 146 10.40 -42.54 40.30
CA GLY A 146 10.79 -41.17 39.97
C GLY A 146 12.25 -40.81 40.23
N PRO A 147 12.77 -39.78 39.53
CA PRO A 147 14.13 -39.31 39.77
C PRO A 147 14.22 -38.73 41.18
N PHE A 148 15.34 -38.98 41.85
CA PHE A 148 15.70 -38.25 43.04
C PHE A 148 17.21 -38.23 43.27
N GLN A 149 17.69 -37.14 43.86
CA GLN A 149 19.07 -36.94 44.25
C GLN A 149 19.14 -36.58 45.73
N ILE A 150 20.18 -37.02 46.42
CA ILE A 150 20.45 -36.60 47.79
C ILE A 150 20.87 -35.12 47.73
N ALA A 151 20.02 -34.25 48.27
CA ALA A 151 20.13 -32.79 48.25
C ALA A 151 21.29 -32.27 49.13
N THR A 152 22.54 -32.57 48.75
CA THR A 152 23.74 -32.20 49.49
C THR A 152 24.87 -31.80 48.53
N GLY A 153 25.47 -30.62 48.72
CA GLY A 153 26.67 -30.21 48.00
C GLY A 153 26.43 -29.81 46.54
N LEU A 154 26.33 -30.76 45.61
CA LEU A 154 26.22 -30.52 44.15
C LEU A 154 24.86 -29.93 43.76
N SER A 155 24.76 -28.65 43.37
CA SER A 155 23.48 -28.06 42.90
C SER A 155 23.54 -27.54 41.46
N LEU A 156 22.37 -27.51 40.84
CA LEU A 156 21.98 -26.62 39.77
C LEU A 156 21.62 -25.25 40.39
N GLY A 157 22.12 -24.17 39.80
CA GLY A 157 21.93 -22.82 40.33
C GLY A 157 22.39 -22.61 41.80
N THR A 158 21.58 -21.92 42.60
CA THR A 158 21.96 -21.42 43.94
C THR A 158 21.01 -21.82 45.06
N GLN A 159 19.78 -22.11 44.71
CA GLN A 159 18.76 -22.63 45.60
C GLN A 159 18.70 -24.15 45.40
N ARG A 160 18.02 -24.81 46.33
CA ARG A 160 17.78 -26.25 46.36
C ARG A 160 16.87 -26.50 47.53
N ASP A 161 15.78 -27.20 47.31
CA ASP A 161 15.02 -27.77 48.40
C ASP A 161 15.02 -29.30 48.35
N GLY A 162 13.93 -29.93 48.71
CA GLY A 162 13.88 -31.37 48.86
C GLY A 162 12.60 -31.81 49.56
N GLU A 163 12.06 -32.91 49.07
CA GLU A 163 10.73 -33.39 49.36
C GLU A 163 10.70 -34.90 49.58
N ALA A 164 9.54 -35.37 50.03
CA ALA A 164 9.31 -36.77 50.34
C ALA A 164 9.09 -37.63 49.07
N ASP A 165 8.53 -37.01 48.03
CA ASP A 165 8.15 -37.58 46.74
C ASP A 165 8.01 -36.42 45.72
N GLY A 166 8.14 -36.70 44.43
CA GLY A 166 7.99 -35.69 43.38
C GLY A 166 6.58 -35.10 43.32
N ILE A 167 6.47 -33.84 42.90
CA ILE A 167 5.22 -33.06 42.97
C ILE A 167 4.75 -32.68 41.55
N PRO A 168 4.21 -33.63 40.76
CA PRO A 168 3.94 -33.41 39.35
C PRO A 168 2.91 -32.30 39.11
N THR A 169 3.29 -31.24 38.39
CA THR A 169 2.38 -30.18 37.95
C THR A 169 2.42 -29.98 36.43
N ALA A 170 1.42 -29.28 35.91
CA ALA A 170 1.40 -28.93 34.49
C ALA A 170 2.46 -27.86 34.13
N ASN A 171 2.97 -27.12 35.10
CA ASN A 171 3.97 -26.09 34.85
C ASN A 171 5.37 -26.51 35.23
N ALA A 172 5.57 -27.65 35.90
CA ALA A 172 6.82 -27.97 36.57
C ALA A 172 7.20 -26.79 37.49
N ASN A 173 6.38 -26.65 38.53
CA ASN A 173 6.54 -25.69 39.62
C ASN A 173 5.89 -26.21 40.94
N GLY A 174 5.92 -27.52 41.16
CA GLY A 174 5.19 -28.20 42.23
C GLY A 174 5.86 -28.08 43.60
N ASP A 175 7.14 -28.40 43.64
CA ASP A 175 8.09 -28.15 44.73
C ASP A 175 8.23 -26.66 45.04
N ASP A 176 8.28 -25.80 44.02
CA ASP A 176 8.26 -24.32 44.14
C ASP A 176 7.11 -23.77 45.01
N LEU A 177 5.99 -24.51 45.06
CA LEU A 177 4.76 -24.11 45.72
C LEU A 177 4.53 -24.81 47.06
N ASP A 178 5.25 -25.89 47.36
CA ASP A 178 5.13 -26.67 48.60
C ASP A 178 6.17 -26.22 49.64
N GLN A 179 7.37 -25.81 49.22
CA GLN A 179 8.43 -25.26 50.07
C GLN A 179 9.16 -24.09 49.39
N SER A 180 10.01 -23.38 50.13
CA SER A 180 10.79 -22.24 49.62
C SER A 180 12.20 -22.37 50.16
N PRO A 181 13.25 -22.24 49.35
CA PRO A 181 13.32 -21.51 48.07
C PRO A 181 12.91 -22.27 46.78
N ASP A 182 12.46 -21.51 45.77
CA ASP A 182 12.31 -21.93 44.35
C ASP A 182 13.68 -22.38 43.82
N ASP A 183 13.81 -23.67 43.55
CA ASP A 183 15.05 -24.32 43.11
C ASP A 183 15.09 -24.65 41.62
N GLU A 184 14.07 -24.25 40.85
CA GLU A 184 14.12 -24.16 39.39
C GLU A 184 14.96 -22.93 38.93
N ASP A 185 16.13 -22.76 39.55
CA ASP A 185 16.96 -21.57 39.47
C ASP A 185 18.21 -21.71 38.59
N ALA A 186 18.40 -22.87 37.93
CA ALA A 186 19.42 -23.01 36.89
C ALA A 186 19.18 -22.04 35.72
N PHE A 187 17.91 -21.77 35.37
CA PHE A 187 17.55 -20.81 34.33
C PHE A 187 16.81 -19.59 34.88
N THR A 188 17.45 -18.42 34.80
CA THR A 188 16.85 -17.15 35.26
C THR A 188 15.76 -16.56 34.35
N ALA A 189 15.45 -17.24 33.24
CA ALA A 189 14.42 -16.87 32.29
C ALA A 189 13.83 -18.13 31.64
N PRO A 190 12.57 -18.10 31.16
CA PRO A 190 11.96 -19.22 30.46
C PRO A 190 12.83 -19.71 29.31
N LEU A 191 12.87 -21.04 29.14
CA LEU A 191 13.61 -21.65 28.06
C LEU A 191 13.11 -21.15 26.69
N PRO A 192 14.02 -20.83 25.76
CA PRO A 192 13.63 -20.51 24.39
C PRO A 192 12.95 -21.72 23.75
N PRO A 193 11.98 -21.52 22.85
CA PRO A 193 11.30 -22.62 22.19
C PRO A 193 12.24 -23.40 21.27
N VAL A 194 11.97 -24.69 21.12
CA VAL A 194 12.62 -25.55 20.13
C VAL A 194 11.92 -25.32 18.80
N ILE A 195 12.68 -24.99 17.77
CA ILE A 195 12.14 -24.74 16.42
C ILE A 195 12.31 -26.00 15.57
N ILE A 196 11.20 -26.54 15.07
CA ILE A 196 11.25 -27.72 14.18
C ILE A 196 12.04 -27.37 12.91
N GLY A 197 12.92 -28.29 12.48
CA GLY A 197 13.74 -28.12 11.27
C GLY A 197 15.03 -27.32 11.47
N VAL A 198 15.26 -26.73 12.64
CA VAL A 198 16.57 -26.20 13.03
C VAL A 198 17.50 -27.35 13.40
N PRO A 199 18.81 -27.29 13.07
CA PRO A 199 19.72 -28.43 13.23
C PRO A 199 20.03 -28.79 14.70
N SER A 200 19.92 -27.83 15.62
CA SER A 200 20.28 -28.05 17.02
C SER A 200 19.53 -27.11 17.97
N TYR A 201 19.35 -27.55 19.21
CA TYR A 201 18.86 -26.74 20.32
C TYR A 201 19.93 -26.67 21.40
N THR A 202 20.22 -25.48 21.91
CA THR A 202 21.16 -25.25 23.01
C THR A 202 20.45 -24.48 24.12
N THR A 203 20.52 -24.98 25.36
CA THR A 203 19.96 -24.27 26.51
C THR A 203 20.66 -22.92 26.70
N PRO A 204 20.01 -21.95 27.36
CA PRO A 204 20.72 -20.86 28.01
C PRO A 204 21.84 -21.39 28.91
N GLN A 205 22.80 -20.52 29.22
CA GLN A 205 23.85 -20.87 30.16
C GLN A 205 23.26 -20.97 31.57
N PHE A 206 23.54 -22.08 32.25
CA PHE A 206 23.15 -22.31 33.63
C PHE A 206 24.35 -22.64 34.50
N THR A 207 24.17 -22.53 35.81
CA THR A 207 25.24 -22.65 36.81
C THR A 207 25.16 -24.00 37.52
N ILE A 208 26.31 -24.58 37.84
CA ILE A 208 26.42 -25.77 38.68
C ILE A 208 27.42 -25.49 39.80
N ALA A 209 27.02 -25.70 41.06
CA ALA A 209 27.83 -25.43 42.24
C ALA A 209 28.58 -26.67 42.75
N GLN A 210 29.82 -26.45 43.21
CA GLN A 210 30.71 -27.45 43.81
C GLN A 210 30.95 -28.75 43.02
N PRO A 211 31.00 -28.75 41.67
CA PRO A 211 31.28 -29.99 40.93
C PRO A 211 32.64 -30.56 41.33
N ILE A 212 32.71 -31.89 41.44
CA ILE A 212 33.93 -32.66 41.64
C ILE A 212 34.18 -33.56 40.44
N ASN A 213 35.39 -34.11 40.33
CA ASN A 213 35.72 -35.09 39.31
C ASN A 213 34.83 -36.32 39.47
N GLY A 214 34.01 -36.62 38.47
CA GLY A 214 32.97 -37.64 38.54
C GLY A 214 31.55 -37.07 38.70
N THR A 215 31.40 -35.74 38.74
CA THR A 215 30.10 -35.08 38.55
C THR A 215 29.71 -35.09 37.07
N TYR A 216 28.43 -35.32 36.82
CA TYR A 216 27.81 -35.25 35.51
C TYR A 216 26.57 -34.36 35.62
N VAL A 217 26.29 -33.60 34.56
CA VAL A 217 24.95 -33.07 34.33
C VAL A 217 24.33 -33.82 33.17
N TYR A 218 23.11 -34.30 33.37
CA TYR A 218 22.28 -34.95 32.37
C TYR A 218 21.07 -34.07 32.09
N ALA A 219 20.63 -34.03 30.84
CA ALA A 219 19.34 -33.48 30.50
C ALA A 219 18.58 -34.34 29.51
N TRP A 220 17.26 -34.37 29.64
CA TRP A 220 16.33 -34.96 28.69
C TRP A 220 15.37 -33.90 28.20
N LEU A 221 15.01 -33.96 26.93
CA LEU A 221 14.04 -33.06 26.30
C LEU A 221 13.08 -33.93 25.49
N ASP A 222 11.81 -34.01 25.90
CA ASP A 222 10.81 -34.82 25.18
C ASP A 222 10.48 -34.15 23.84
N LEU A 223 11.20 -34.56 22.79
CA LEU A 223 11.08 -33.97 21.46
C LEU A 223 9.82 -34.48 20.78
N ASN A 224 9.51 -35.76 20.96
CA ASN A 224 8.42 -36.41 20.25
C ASN A 224 7.04 -36.18 20.92
N ARG A 225 7.02 -35.54 22.09
CA ARG A 225 5.85 -35.17 22.89
C ARG A 225 5.00 -36.38 23.27
N ASN A 226 5.63 -37.53 23.56
CA ASN A 226 4.91 -38.72 23.99
C ASN A 226 4.69 -38.78 25.51
N GLY A 227 5.21 -37.80 26.26
CA GLY A 227 5.06 -37.70 27.70
C GLY A 227 6.03 -38.60 28.47
N GLN A 228 7.13 -39.04 27.85
CA GLN A 228 8.19 -39.84 28.45
C GLN A 228 9.55 -39.23 28.10
N PHE A 229 10.50 -39.31 29.03
CA PHE A 229 11.90 -39.01 28.73
C PHE A 229 12.63 -40.28 28.32
N GLU A 230 13.34 -40.24 27.20
CA GLU A 230 13.99 -41.43 26.64
C GLU A 230 15.51 -41.30 26.56
N ALA A 231 16.22 -42.43 26.54
CA ALA A 231 17.68 -42.43 26.44
C ALA A 231 18.21 -41.72 25.18
N THR A 232 17.41 -41.70 24.09
CA THR A 232 17.72 -41.01 22.83
C THR A 232 17.59 -39.49 22.92
N GLU A 233 16.87 -38.99 23.90
CA GLU A 233 16.62 -37.56 24.15
C GLU A 233 17.63 -36.97 25.14
N ARG A 234 18.57 -37.80 25.60
CA ARG A 234 19.54 -37.41 26.60
C ARG A 234 20.74 -36.69 26.00
N VAL A 235 21.14 -35.60 26.63
CA VAL A 235 22.46 -35.00 26.51
C VAL A 235 23.15 -35.02 27.87
N SER A 236 24.47 -35.12 27.90
CA SER A 236 25.20 -35.16 29.17
C SER A 236 26.60 -34.61 29.03
N THR A 237 27.08 -33.93 30.07
CA THR A 237 28.42 -33.35 30.13
C THR A 237 29.11 -33.76 31.42
N PRO A 238 30.30 -34.39 31.38
CA PRO A 238 31.11 -34.64 32.57
C PRO A 238 31.76 -33.34 33.05
N LEU A 239 31.88 -33.19 34.37
CA LEU A 239 32.43 -32.01 35.02
C LEU A 239 33.64 -32.38 35.87
N GLY A 240 34.58 -31.44 35.96
CA GLY A 240 35.76 -31.53 36.83
C GLY A 240 35.59 -30.74 38.12
N ASN A 241 36.63 -30.76 38.95
CA ASN A 241 36.66 -30.00 40.20
C ASN A 241 36.54 -28.49 39.94
N ALA A 242 35.49 -27.85 40.46
CA ALA A 242 35.35 -26.41 40.51
C ALA A 242 34.48 -25.98 41.69
N GLN A 243 34.60 -24.71 42.11
CA GLN A 243 33.65 -24.13 43.07
C GLN A 243 32.30 -23.84 42.40
N GLN A 244 32.34 -23.48 41.12
CA GLN A 244 31.20 -23.18 40.29
C GLN A 244 31.61 -23.40 38.83
N VAL A 245 30.73 -23.94 38.00
CA VAL A 245 30.93 -24.06 36.56
C VAL A 245 29.66 -23.62 35.85
N ASN A 246 29.83 -22.88 34.77
CA ASN A 246 28.71 -22.57 33.89
C ASN A 246 28.68 -23.56 32.74
N SER A 247 27.50 -24.10 32.45
CA SER A 247 27.29 -25.13 31.43
C SER A 247 26.23 -24.68 30.42
N THR A 248 26.26 -25.33 29.27
CA THR A 248 25.17 -25.34 28.27
C THR A 248 25.01 -26.76 27.79
N LEU A 249 23.80 -27.13 27.39
CA LEU A 249 23.52 -28.45 26.86
C LEU A 249 22.96 -28.33 25.45
N THR A 250 23.50 -29.11 24.52
CA THR A 250 23.19 -29.02 23.09
C THR A 250 22.69 -30.34 22.53
N TRP A 251 21.47 -30.34 22.02
CA TRP A 251 20.90 -31.39 21.20
C TRP A 251 21.21 -31.10 19.75
N ASN A 252 22.03 -31.94 19.11
CA ASN A 252 22.43 -31.79 17.70
C ASN A 252 21.48 -32.52 16.72
N ASN A 253 20.44 -33.16 17.23
CA ASN A 253 19.45 -33.87 16.42
C ASN A 253 18.07 -33.65 17.04
N LEU A 254 17.26 -32.85 16.36
CA LEU A 254 15.87 -32.58 16.74
C LEU A 254 14.89 -33.40 15.88
N GLY A 255 15.35 -34.48 15.26
CA GLY A 255 14.53 -35.35 14.44
C GLY A 255 13.40 -35.98 15.24
N GLY A 256 12.19 -35.96 14.69
CA GLY A 256 10.98 -36.45 15.38
C GLY A 256 10.32 -35.42 16.31
N ALA A 257 10.81 -34.18 16.34
CA ALA A 257 10.20 -33.11 17.11
C ALA A 257 8.74 -32.86 16.68
N VAL A 258 7.81 -32.83 17.63
CA VAL A 258 6.38 -32.58 17.40
C VAL A 258 6.02 -31.23 18.03
N ALA A 259 5.27 -30.38 17.33
CA ALA A 259 4.95 -29.04 17.84
C ALA A 259 4.00 -29.10 19.06
N GLY A 260 4.23 -28.24 20.06
CA GLY A 260 3.43 -27.99 21.27
C GLY A 260 4.26 -28.03 22.56
N LYS A 261 3.59 -27.80 23.71
CA LYS A 261 4.20 -27.86 25.05
C LYS A 261 4.86 -29.21 25.32
N THR A 262 6.07 -29.16 25.86
CA THR A 262 6.89 -30.29 26.32
C THR A 262 7.69 -29.88 27.56
N TYR A 263 8.56 -30.76 28.05
CA TYR A 263 9.36 -30.57 29.25
C TYR A 263 10.82 -30.93 29.02
N LEU A 264 11.70 -30.35 29.82
CA LEU A 264 13.12 -30.67 29.91
C LEU A 264 13.45 -31.01 31.35
N ARG A 265 14.11 -32.15 31.60
CA ARG A 265 14.59 -32.55 32.92
C ARG A 265 16.09 -32.36 33.00
N LEU A 266 16.59 -31.61 33.98
CA LEU A 266 17.99 -31.58 34.38
C LEU A 266 18.21 -32.51 35.57
N ARG A 267 19.38 -33.17 35.58
CA ARG A 267 19.88 -33.92 36.73
C ARG A 267 21.38 -33.68 36.87
N VAL A 268 21.81 -33.00 37.92
CA VAL A 268 23.22 -33.00 38.34
C VAL A 268 23.44 -34.18 39.29
N SER A 269 24.51 -34.94 39.09
CA SER A 269 24.72 -36.19 39.83
C SER A 269 26.19 -36.59 39.90
N ASN A 270 26.57 -37.31 40.95
CA ASN A 270 27.86 -38.01 41.06
C ASN A 270 27.86 -39.45 40.49
N GLN A 271 26.79 -39.87 39.82
CA GLN A 271 26.65 -41.20 39.23
C GLN A 271 26.86 -41.18 37.71
N PRO A 272 27.62 -42.15 37.16
CA PRO A 272 27.72 -42.32 35.72
C PRO A 272 26.47 -43.02 35.15
N ASN A 273 26.12 -42.68 33.90
CA ASN A 273 25.05 -43.31 33.12
C ASN A 273 23.64 -43.21 33.73
N LEU A 274 23.30 -42.06 34.29
CA LEU A 274 22.00 -41.83 34.89
C LEU A 274 20.87 -41.89 33.84
N GLY A 275 19.72 -42.43 34.25
CA GLY A 275 18.46 -42.41 33.49
C GLY A 275 17.57 -41.21 33.87
N PRO A 276 16.46 -40.98 33.15
CA PRO A 276 15.55 -39.87 33.45
C PRO A 276 14.70 -40.10 34.72
N THR A 277 14.67 -41.34 35.21
CA THR A 277 13.99 -41.79 36.42
C THR A 277 14.97 -42.56 37.31
N GLY A 278 14.57 -42.89 38.54
CA GLY A 278 15.32 -43.67 39.51
C GLY A 278 16.37 -42.89 40.30
N PRO A 279 17.02 -43.53 41.30
CA PRO A 279 17.96 -42.88 42.22
C PRO A 279 19.21 -42.34 41.51
N GLY A 280 19.61 -41.11 41.86
CA GLY A 280 20.70 -40.37 41.23
C GLY A 280 21.94 -40.13 42.09
N GLY A 281 22.03 -40.67 43.30
CA GLY A 281 23.15 -40.37 44.20
C GLY A 281 23.09 -38.93 44.70
N ILE A 282 24.22 -38.25 44.85
CA ILE A 282 24.28 -36.87 45.37
C ILE A 282 24.09 -35.88 44.21
N GLY A 283 23.22 -34.87 44.37
CA GLY A 283 22.94 -33.90 43.33
C GLY A 283 21.61 -33.17 43.49
N GLU A 284 20.99 -32.87 42.36
CA GLU A 284 19.69 -32.18 42.24
C GLU A 284 19.00 -32.50 40.90
N VAL A 285 17.66 -32.53 40.88
CA VAL A 285 16.72 -32.67 39.76
C VAL A 285 16.04 -31.31 39.57
N GLU A 286 15.79 -30.93 38.32
CA GLU A 286 14.99 -29.74 37.99
C GLU A 286 14.23 -30.05 36.69
N ASP A 287 12.99 -29.62 36.56
CA ASP A 287 12.14 -29.79 35.39
C ASP A 287 11.60 -28.45 34.85
N TYR A 288 11.75 -28.21 33.55
CA TYR A 288 11.35 -26.96 32.92
C TYR A 288 10.32 -27.17 31.80
N PRO A 289 9.21 -26.43 31.77
CA PRO A 289 8.31 -26.44 30.62
C PRO A 289 8.94 -25.66 29.46
N LEU A 290 8.74 -26.14 28.23
CA LEU A 290 9.06 -25.38 27.03
C LEU A 290 8.12 -25.71 25.87
N GLU A 291 8.20 -24.93 24.79
CA GLU A 291 7.39 -25.13 23.59
C GLU A 291 8.26 -25.62 22.43
N ILE A 292 7.74 -26.61 21.69
CA ILE A 292 8.24 -26.94 20.35
C ILE A 292 7.34 -26.23 19.34
N VAL A 293 7.88 -25.39 18.48
CA VAL A 293 7.07 -24.62 17.52
C VAL A 293 7.42 -25.00 16.08
N GLN A 294 6.38 -25.09 15.25
CA GLN A 294 6.54 -25.18 13.81
C GLN A 294 6.92 -23.79 13.28
N PRO A 295 8.06 -23.61 12.61
CA PRO A 295 8.39 -22.32 12.03
C PRO A 295 7.49 -21.99 10.83
N GLY A 296 7.30 -20.70 10.59
CA GLY A 296 6.61 -20.17 9.42
C GLY A 296 7.55 -19.80 8.28
N SER A 297 7.01 -19.11 7.27
CA SER A 297 7.74 -18.60 6.11
C SER A 297 7.25 -17.20 5.74
N ILE A 298 8.17 -16.36 5.27
CA ILE A 298 7.86 -15.01 4.78
C ILE A 298 8.31 -14.91 3.32
N PHE A 299 7.40 -14.51 2.44
CA PHE A 299 7.65 -14.36 1.02
C PHE A 299 7.41 -12.92 0.55
N ILE A 300 8.47 -12.26 0.11
CA ILE A 300 8.43 -10.86 -0.37
C ILE A 300 8.50 -10.86 -1.89
N THR A 301 7.61 -10.11 -2.53
CA THR A 301 7.55 -9.92 -3.99
C THR A 301 7.61 -8.45 -4.35
N LYS A 302 8.21 -8.15 -5.50
CA LYS A 302 8.40 -6.79 -6.01
C LYS A 302 7.78 -6.65 -7.40
N GLU A 303 6.92 -5.65 -7.55
CA GLU A 303 6.30 -5.29 -8.83
C GLU A 303 6.56 -3.81 -9.15
N THR A 304 6.69 -3.45 -10.42
CA THR A 304 6.79 -2.07 -10.89
C THR A 304 5.65 -1.75 -11.85
N ALA A 305 5.27 -0.46 -11.89
CA ALA A 305 4.38 0.09 -12.89
C ALA A 305 5.15 1.21 -13.63
N PRO A 306 5.52 1.03 -14.90
CA PRO A 306 5.22 -0.12 -15.77
C PRO A 306 5.99 -1.40 -15.37
N GLN A 307 5.46 -2.56 -15.76
CA GLN A 307 6.12 -3.85 -15.57
C GLN A 307 7.38 -3.96 -16.43
N GLY A 308 8.33 -4.76 -15.99
CA GLY A 308 9.61 -5.06 -16.61
C GLY A 308 10.72 -4.05 -16.31
N ASP A 309 10.50 -3.12 -15.37
CA ASP A 309 11.51 -2.11 -15.07
C ASP A 309 12.72 -2.73 -14.34
N PRO A 310 13.96 -2.49 -14.80
CA PRO A 310 15.16 -3.10 -14.24
C PRO A 310 15.66 -2.43 -12.95
N THR A 311 15.00 -1.37 -12.48
CA THR A 311 15.41 -0.63 -11.28
C THR A 311 15.40 -1.55 -10.06
N SER A 312 16.50 -1.53 -9.31
CA SER A 312 16.66 -2.34 -8.10
C SER A 312 16.19 -1.57 -6.88
N PHE A 313 15.32 -2.19 -6.08
CA PHE A 313 14.78 -1.64 -4.83
C PHE A 313 15.37 -2.39 -3.64
N THR A 314 15.95 -1.65 -2.69
CA THR A 314 16.55 -2.24 -1.48
C THR A 314 15.50 -2.43 -0.40
N PHE A 315 15.51 -3.60 0.24
CA PHE A 315 14.67 -3.95 1.38
C PHE A 315 15.55 -4.15 2.61
N ASN A 316 15.22 -3.47 3.71
CA ASN A 316 15.82 -3.66 5.03
C ASN A 316 14.84 -4.45 5.91
N HIS A 317 15.34 -5.41 6.69
CA HIS A 317 14.48 -6.27 7.52
C HIS A 317 15.20 -6.78 8.78
N ASN A 318 14.44 -7.30 9.73
CA ASN A 318 14.95 -7.94 10.96
C ASN A 318 14.75 -9.48 11.00
N ILE A 319 14.32 -10.10 9.89
CA ILE A 319 14.02 -11.55 9.82
C ILE A 319 15.26 -12.44 10.04
N GLY A 320 16.44 -12.00 9.59
CA GLY A 320 17.68 -12.76 9.66
C GLY A 320 18.82 -12.05 8.96
N ALA A 321 20.02 -12.66 8.98
CA ALA A 321 21.19 -12.15 8.28
C ALA A 321 21.31 -12.75 6.86
N PRO A 322 21.74 -11.95 5.84
CA PRO A 322 21.94 -10.51 5.90
C PRO A 322 20.61 -9.77 6.10
N SER A 323 20.64 -8.63 6.81
CA SER A 323 19.45 -7.83 7.16
C SER A 323 18.96 -6.92 6.01
N SER A 324 19.42 -7.18 4.79
CA SER A 324 18.98 -6.49 3.60
C SER A 324 19.13 -7.35 2.34
N PHE A 325 18.28 -7.07 1.37
CA PHE A 325 18.34 -7.64 0.01
C PHE A 325 17.80 -6.61 -0.98
N ALA A 326 17.91 -6.89 -2.27
CA ALA A 326 17.34 -6.02 -3.30
C ALA A 326 16.59 -6.84 -4.36
N LEU A 327 15.48 -6.30 -4.85
CA LEU A 327 14.65 -6.90 -5.89
C LEU A 327 14.36 -5.87 -6.99
N SER A 328 14.31 -6.32 -8.24
CA SER A 328 13.73 -5.61 -9.37
C SER A 328 12.31 -6.12 -9.64
N ASP A 329 11.65 -5.61 -10.68
CA ASP A 329 10.33 -6.11 -11.10
C ASP A 329 10.29 -7.63 -11.30
N GLY A 330 9.20 -8.26 -10.87
CA GLY A 330 9.00 -9.71 -10.85
C GLY A 330 9.92 -10.47 -9.88
N GLY A 331 10.78 -9.77 -9.13
CA GLY A 331 11.70 -10.35 -8.16
C GLY A 331 10.99 -10.83 -6.91
N SER A 332 11.55 -11.85 -6.26
CA SER A 332 11.04 -12.35 -4.98
C SER A 332 12.13 -12.84 -4.03
N LYS A 333 11.80 -12.90 -2.73
CA LYS A 333 12.66 -13.41 -1.66
C LYS A 333 11.83 -14.26 -0.69
N LEU A 334 12.22 -15.52 -0.53
CA LEU A 334 11.66 -16.42 0.48
C LEU A 334 12.58 -16.51 1.70
N PHE A 335 11.99 -16.40 2.89
CA PHE A 335 12.60 -16.73 4.18
C PHE A 335 11.88 -17.97 4.72
N GLU A 336 12.62 -19.07 4.84
CA GLU A 336 12.13 -20.35 5.36
C GLU A 336 12.59 -20.54 6.82
N ASN A 337 11.89 -21.41 7.55
CA ASN A 337 12.21 -21.77 8.94
C ASN A 337 12.29 -20.54 9.87
N VAL A 338 11.40 -19.56 9.66
CA VAL A 338 11.35 -18.34 10.46
C VAL A 338 10.60 -18.63 11.76
N PRO A 339 11.22 -18.42 12.94
CA PRO A 339 10.53 -18.60 14.21
C PRO A 339 9.28 -17.71 14.30
N PRO A 340 8.21 -18.13 14.98
CA PRO A 340 7.06 -17.27 15.24
C PRO A 340 7.48 -15.97 15.94
N GLY A 341 6.87 -14.85 15.57
CA GLY A 341 7.23 -13.54 16.13
C GLY A 341 6.90 -12.37 15.22
N SER A 342 7.35 -11.17 15.62
CA SER A 342 7.09 -9.93 14.88
C SER A 342 8.32 -9.49 14.10
N TYR A 343 8.13 -9.25 12.80
CA TYR A 343 9.18 -8.89 11.84
C TYR A 343 8.82 -7.63 11.08
N THR A 344 9.82 -6.89 10.63
CA THR A 344 9.66 -5.73 9.78
C THR A 344 10.39 -5.91 8.46
N VAL A 345 9.76 -5.46 7.37
CA VAL A 345 10.35 -5.33 6.05
C VAL A 345 10.06 -3.94 5.53
N THR A 346 11.10 -3.14 5.32
CA THR A 346 11.01 -1.75 4.86
C THR A 346 11.71 -1.60 3.53
N GLU A 347 11.01 -1.11 2.51
CA GLU A 347 11.60 -0.80 1.21
C GLU A 347 12.17 0.62 1.19
N ALA A 348 13.43 0.79 0.81
CA ALA A 348 14.06 2.09 0.64
C ALA A 348 13.42 2.87 -0.51
N ALA A 349 13.30 4.19 -0.35
CA ALA A 349 12.80 5.06 -1.42
C ALA A 349 13.81 5.14 -2.57
N VAL A 350 13.30 5.07 -3.80
CA VAL A 350 14.07 5.27 -5.03
C VAL A 350 13.55 6.52 -5.73
N SER A 351 14.48 7.37 -6.19
CA SER A 351 14.13 8.62 -6.88
C SER A 351 13.30 8.35 -8.13
N GLY A 352 12.23 9.12 -8.34
CA GLY A 352 11.31 8.96 -9.47
C GLY A 352 10.23 7.89 -9.28
N TYR A 353 10.21 7.18 -8.15
CA TYR A 353 9.20 6.15 -7.85
C TYR A 353 8.38 6.49 -6.61
N THR A 354 7.09 6.18 -6.67
CA THR A 354 6.19 6.17 -5.51
C THR A 354 5.84 4.73 -5.15
N LEU A 355 5.78 4.39 -3.86
CA LEU A 355 5.20 3.11 -3.43
C LEU A 355 3.68 3.24 -3.57
N SER A 356 3.13 2.68 -4.64
CA SER A 356 1.71 2.78 -4.99
C SER A 356 0.88 1.68 -4.34
N GLY A 357 1.51 0.56 -3.98
CA GLY A 357 0.85 -0.55 -3.30
C GLY A 357 1.78 -1.29 -2.34
N LEU A 358 1.25 -1.63 -1.18
CA LEU A 358 1.86 -2.58 -0.25
C LEU A 358 0.74 -3.44 0.33
N THR A 359 0.79 -4.73 0.07
CA THR A 359 -0.20 -5.70 0.55
C THR A 359 0.52 -6.88 1.18
N CYS A 360 -0.05 -7.44 2.24
CA CYS A 360 0.38 -8.70 2.82
C CYS A 360 -0.83 -9.62 2.96
N THR A 361 -0.65 -10.90 2.68
CA THR A 361 -1.68 -11.93 2.80
C THR A 361 -1.18 -13.04 3.70
N GLU A 362 -2.06 -13.47 4.59
CA GLU A 362 -1.83 -14.50 5.61
C GLU A 362 -2.60 -15.75 5.18
N ALA A 363 -1.92 -16.89 5.07
CA ALA A 363 -2.56 -18.15 4.66
C ALA A 363 -3.57 -18.67 5.70
N THR A 364 -3.42 -18.25 6.96
CA THR A 364 -4.32 -18.58 8.07
C THR A 364 -4.51 -17.31 8.88
N ALA A 365 -5.75 -16.91 9.15
CA ALA A 365 -6.01 -15.70 9.93
C ALA A 365 -5.49 -15.92 11.37
N GLY A 366 -4.36 -15.29 11.66
CA GLY A 366 -3.70 -15.38 12.95
C GLY A 366 -4.40 -14.60 14.06
N SER A 367 -3.87 -14.71 15.27
CA SER A 367 -4.39 -13.96 16.43
C SER A 367 -4.04 -12.47 16.40
N THR A 368 -2.95 -12.11 15.72
CA THR A 368 -2.49 -10.72 15.53
C THR A 368 -2.18 -10.48 14.04
N PRO A 369 -2.90 -9.58 13.35
CA PRO A 369 -2.73 -9.41 11.91
C PRO A 369 -1.45 -8.65 11.54
N THR A 370 -0.89 -8.96 10.38
CA THR A 370 0.17 -8.20 9.70
C THR A 370 -0.35 -6.82 9.33
N VAL A 371 0.43 -5.79 9.65
CA VAL A 371 0.08 -4.38 9.41
C VAL A 371 1.00 -3.80 8.34
N VAL A 372 0.44 -3.07 7.38
CA VAL A 372 1.20 -2.41 6.32
C VAL A 372 1.09 -0.89 6.41
N ASN A 373 2.16 -0.19 6.09
CA ASN A 373 2.20 1.26 6.03
C ASN A 373 2.93 1.72 4.76
N ILE A 374 2.17 2.27 3.81
CA ILE A 374 2.70 2.75 2.52
C ILE A 374 3.58 3.99 2.69
N SER A 375 3.23 4.91 3.60
CA SER A 375 3.98 6.18 3.76
C SER A 375 5.36 5.94 4.35
N THR A 376 5.50 4.96 5.25
CA THR A 376 6.79 4.51 5.78
C THR A 376 7.38 3.33 5.02
N ARG A 377 6.72 2.87 3.95
CA ARG A 377 7.16 1.76 3.08
C ARG A 377 7.46 0.47 3.85
N THR A 378 6.70 0.19 4.91
CA THR A 378 7.00 -0.86 5.89
C THR A 378 5.84 -1.83 6.06
N ALA A 379 6.14 -3.14 5.99
CA ALA A 379 5.28 -4.21 6.46
C ALA A 379 5.77 -4.68 7.85
N THR A 380 4.87 -4.69 8.83
CA THR A 380 5.07 -5.28 10.16
C THR A 380 4.32 -6.62 10.18
N ILE A 381 5.08 -7.68 9.96
CA ILE A 381 4.62 -9.06 9.81
C ILE A 381 4.55 -9.70 11.19
N ASN A 382 3.38 -10.21 11.56
CA ASN A 382 3.23 -11.03 12.75
C ASN A 382 3.09 -12.47 12.27
N LEU A 383 4.12 -13.27 12.46
CA LEU A 383 4.21 -14.63 11.94
C LEU A 383 3.76 -15.62 13.01
N ASP A 384 2.65 -16.29 12.77
CA ASP A 384 2.16 -17.36 13.63
C ASP A 384 2.86 -18.71 13.31
N PRO A 385 2.82 -19.70 14.23
CA PRO A 385 3.43 -21.01 14.02
C PRO A 385 2.93 -21.70 12.74
N GLY A 386 3.87 -22.12 11.87
CA GLY A 386 3.59 -22.82 10.61
C GLY A 386 2.98 -21.96 9.49
N GLU A 387 2.85 -20.65 9.68
CA GLU A 387 2.18 -19.76 8.74
C GLU A 387 3.06 -19.37 7.53
N LEU A 388 2.45 -19.12 6.38
CA LEU A 388 3.07 -18.40 5.26
C LEU A 388 2.46 -16.99 5.12
N VAL A 389 3.31 -15.97 5.23
CA VAL A 389 2.96 -14.57 4.95
C VAL A 389 3.57 -14.12 3.62
N VAL A 390 2.73 -13.66 2.69
CA VAL A 390 3.17 -13.15 1.39
C VAL A 390 2.93 -11.65 1.31
N CYS A 391 3.99 -10.86 1.16
CA CYS A 391 3.91 -9.41 0.97
C CYS A 391 4.35 -8.99 -0.44
N ALA A 392 3.58 -8.10 -1.05
CA ALA A 392 3.85 -7.52 -2.37
C ALA A 392 4.05 -6.01 -2.27
N PHE A 393 5.17 -5.52 -2.79
CA PHE A 393 5.55 -4.10 -2.85
C PHE A 393 5.50 -3.62 -4.31
N THR A 394 4.62 -2.67 -4.62
CA THR A 394 4.42 -2.13 -5.98
C THR A 394 4.91 -0.68 -6.08
N ASN A 395 5.94 -0.42 -6.88
CA ASN A 395 6.45 0.94 -7.11
C ASN A 395 6.02 1.43 -8.50
N ALA A 396 5.45 2.62 -8.57
CA ALA A 396 4.99 3.21 -9.82
C ALA A 396 5.78 4.48 -10.17
N LEU A 397 6.09 4.62 -11.45
CA LEU A 397 6.52 5.91 -12.03
C LEU A 397 5.34 6.88 -12.06
N PRO A 398 5.57 8.18 -11.82
CA PRO A 398 4.54 9.20 -11.92
C PRO A 398 4.04 9.34 -13.36
N ASP A 399 2.75 9.59 -13.51
CA ASP A 399 2.16 9.93 -14.80
C ASP A 399 2.43 11.41 -15.11
N HIS A 400 2.13 11.86 -16.33
CA HIS A 400 2.36 13.23 -16.76
C HIS A 400 1.16 13.82 -17.49
N ILE A 401 0.81 15.07 -17.18
CA ILE A 401 -0.15 15.86 -17.95
C ILE A 401 0.62 16.85 -18.81
N ILE A 402 0.41 16.78 -20.13
CA ILE A 402 1.01 17.68 -21.10
C ILE A 402 -0.09 18.55 -21.69
N VAL A 403 0.00 19.86 -21.51
CA VAL A 403 -0.92 20.84 -22.09
C VAL A 403 -0.20 21.63 -23.18
N GLU A 404 -0.66 21.53 -24.42
CA GLU A 404 -0.13 22.25 -25.58
C GLU A 404 -1.12 23.31 -26.06
N LYS A 405 -0.61 24.51 -26.37
CA LYS A 405 -1.42 25.59 -26.95
C LYS A 405 -1.18 25.73 -28.45
N VAL A 406 -2.26 25.68 -29.24
CA VAL A 406 -2.26 25.98 -30.67
C VAL A 406 -3.13 27.19 -30.97
N THR A 407 -2.74 28.01 -31.95
CA THR A 407 -3.54 29.15 -32.41
C THR A 407 -3.67 29.11 -33.92
N VAL A 408 -4.80 29.61 -34.43
CA VAL A 408 -5.08 29.73 -35.86
C VAL A 408 -5.43 31.17 -36.18
N PRO A 409 -4.61 31.89 -36.96
CA PRO A 409 -3.33 31.45 -37.53
C PRO A 409 -2.24 31.32 -36.45
N ALA A 410 -1.15 30.62 -36.79
CA ALA A 410 -0.03 30.43 -35.88
C ALA A 410 0.55 31.77 -35.37
N GLY A 411 0.93 31.79 -34.09
CA GLY A 411 1.41 32.99 -33.38
C GLY A 411 0.36 33.58 -32.43
N GLY A 412 0.40 34.89 -32.22
CA GLY A 412 -0.58 35.58 -31.37
C GLY A 412 -0.14 35.76 -29.91
N LYS A 413 -1.11 35.71 -29.00
CA LYS A 413 -0.97 36.12 -27.59
C LYS A 413 -0.77 34.93 -26.65
N THR A 414 -0.56 35.27 -25.38
CA THR A 414 -0.51 34.36 -24.24
C THR A 414 -1.93 34.02 -23.75
N PHE A 415 -2.17 32.74 -23.44
CA PHE A 415 -3.43 32.21 -22.91
C PHE A 415 -3.20 31.61 -21.53
N GLY A 416 -4.14 31.81 -20.62
CA GLY A 416 -4.08 31.34 -19.25
C GLY A 416 -4.80 30.01 -19.06
N PHE A 417 -4.16 29.13 -18.30
CA PHE A 417 -4.63 27.81 -17.94
C PHE A 417 -4.59 27.61 -16.44
N ILE A 418 -5.43 26.69 -15.96
CA ILE A 418 -5.38 26.17 -14.59
C ILE A 418 -5.43 24.65 -14.68
N ILE A 419 -4.54 23.97 -13.96
CA ILE A 419 -4.72 22.56 -13.59
C ILE A 419 -5.19 22.53 -12.15
N THR A 420 -6.26 21.79 -11.87
CA THR A 420 -6.76 21.53 -10.53
C THR A 420 -6.54 20.06 -10.21
N ASP A 421 -5.80 19.79 -9.14
CA ASP A 421 -5.47 18.43 -8.69
C ASP A 421 -6.62 17.74 -7.95
N THR A 422 -6.36 16.54 -7.43
CA THR A 422 -7.33 15.69 -6.73
C THR A 422 -7.84 16.27 -5.41
N VAL A 423 -7.13 17.23 -4.82
CA VAL A 423 -7.52 17.92 -3.58
C VAL A 423 -8.14 19.30 -3.85
N GLY A 424 -8.32 19.66 -5.12
CA GLY A 424 -8.93 20.92 -5.53
C GLY A 424 -7.96 22.11 -5.54
N SER A 425 -6.65 21.87 -5.51
CA SER A 425 -5.63 22.94 -5.54
C SER A 425 -5.42 23.44 -6.96
N PRO A 426 -5.67 24.73 -7.27
CA PRO A 426 -5.49 25.28 -8.61
C PRO A 426 -4.05 25.77 -8.85
N THR A 427 -3.41 25.27 -9.90
CA THR A 427 -2.09 25.68 -10.38
C THR A 427 -2.24 26.47 -11.68
N PRO A 428 -2.14 27.82 -11.67
CA PRO A 428 -2.25 28.63 -12.87
C PRO A 428 -0.93 28.66 -13.65
N PHE A 429 -1.03 28.64 -14.98
CA PHE A 429 0.09 28.83 -15.89
C PHE A 429 -0.36 29.51 -17.18
N THR A 430 0.59 29.88 -18.05
CA THR A 430 0.29 30.51 -19.33
C THR A 430 1.09 29.93 -20.47
N LEU A 431 0.49 29.87 -21.66
CA LEU A 431 1.12 29.34 -22.87
C LEU A 431 0.87 30.25 -24.08
N ASN A 432 1.90 30.40 -24.92
CA ASN A 432 1.82 30.93 -26.27
C ASN A 432 1.68 29.79 -27.29
N HIS A 433 1.44 30.14 -28.56
CA HIS A 433 1.41 29.18 -29.66
C HIS A 433 2.64 28.24 -29.66
N GLY A 434 2.40 26.93 -29.74
CA GLY A 434 3.40 25.87 -29.81
C GLY A 434 4.08 25.54 -28.48
N GLN A 435 3.75 26.24 -27.38
CA GLN A 435 4.32 25.93 -26.07
C GLN A 435 3.58 24.79 -25.37
N LYS A 436 4.32 24.08 -24.53
CA LYS A 436 3.83 22.97 -23.70
C LYS A 436 4.10 23.24 -22.23
N TYR A 437 3.14 22.89 -21.38
CA TYR A 437 3.31 22.75 -19.95
C TYR A 437 3.26 21.26 -19.59
N ILE A 438 4.13 20.81 -18.69
CA ILE A 438 4.20 19.42 -18.23
C ILE A 438 4.02 19.46 -16.72
N ASP A 439 3.01 18.73 -16.23
CA ASP A 439 2.74 18.53 -14.81
C ASP A 439 2.92 17.06 -14.44
N GLU A 440 3.48 16.81 -13.26
CA GLU A 440 3.76 15.47 -12.76
C GLU A 440 2.59 14.97 -11.89
N VAL A 441 2.09 13.78 -12.18
CA VAL A 441 0.96 13.15 -11.49
C VAL A 441 1.50 12.06 -10.57
N THR A 442 1.56 12.38 -9.27
CA THR A 442 2.06 11.50 -8.20
C THR A 442 0.95 10.85 -7.39
N ALA A 443 -0.31 11.16 -7.68
CA ALA A 443 -1.48 10.60 -7.01
C ALA A 443 -2.56 10.21 -8.03
N THR A 444 -3.27 9.11 -7.74
CA THR A 444 -4.43 8.70 -8.51
C THR A 444 -5.62 9.62 -8.22
N GLY A 445 -6.49 9.82 -9.21
CA GLY A 445 -7.72 10.59 -9.06
C GLY A 445 -8.00 11.48 -10.27
N SER A 446 -8.88 12.45 -10.06
CA SER A 446 -9.36 13.37 -11.10
C SER A 446 -8.56 14.67 -11.10
N TYR A 447 -8.04 15.04 -12.27
CA TYR A 447 -7.37 16.32 -12.55
C TYR A 447 -8.17 17.09 -13.59
N THR A 448 -8.38 18.39 -13.37
CA THR A 448 -9.14 19.23 -14.30
C THR A 448 -8.24 20.30 -14.90
N ILE A 449 -8.11 20.31 -16.22
CA ILE A 449 -7.42 21.35 -17.00
C ILE A 449 -8.49 22.32 -17.51
N SER A 450 -8.32 23.62 -17.29
CA SER A 450 -9.22 24.66 -17.80
C SER A 450 -8.43 25.75 -18.52
N GLU A 451 -8.85 26.13 -19.72
CA GLU A 451 -8.42 27.40 -20.32
C GLU A 451 -9.30 28.53 -19.78
N VAL A 452 -8.71 29.43 -18.99
CA VAL A 452 -9.44 30.44 -18.19
C VAL A 452 -9.39 31.85 -18.78
N SER A 453 -8.46 32.14 -19.68
CA SER A 453 -8.41 33.43 -20.38
C SER A 453 -8.33 33.27 -21.89
N LEU A 454 -9.46 33.48 -22.56
CA LEU A 454 -9.54 33.64 -24.00
C LEU A 454 -8.97 35.02 -24.33
N GLY A 455 -7.74 35.09 -24.82
CA GLY A 455 -6.98 36.33 -24.86
C GLY A 455 -7.47 37.40 -25.84
N ALA A 456 -8.62 38.04 -25.65
CA ALA A 456 -9.30 39.03 -26.52
C ALA A 456 -9.41 38.58 -27.99
N ASN A 457 -10.49 38.84 -28.72
CA ASN A 457 -10.58 38.51 -30.16
C ASN A 457 -10.20 37.06 -30.59
N TYR A 458 -10.29 36.07 -29.70
CA TYR A 458 -10.06 34.65 -29.98
C TYR A 458 -11.26 33.84 -29.48
N ASP A 459 -11.63 32.80 -30.23
CA ASP A 459 -12.57 31.77 -29.80
C ASP A 459 -11.82 30.45 -29.58
N LEU A 460 -12.13 29.72 -28.51
CA LEU A 460 -11.69 28.34 -28.34
C LEU A 460 -12.48 27.46 -29.33
N THR A 461 -11.78 26.84 -30.28
CA THR A 461 -12.39 26.11 -31.39
C THR A 461 -12.05 24.63 -31.41
N GLY A 462 -11.06 24.19 -30.64
CA GLY A 462 -10.72 22.78 -30.51
C GLY A 462 -10.07 22.46 -29.18
N VAL A 463 -10.50 21.36 -28.59
CA VAL A 463 -9.83 20.71 -27.46
C VAL A 463 -9.74 19.23 -27.81
N SER A 464 -8.53 18.68 -27.73
CA SER A 464 -8.30 17.26 -27.99
C SER A 464 -7.30 16.71 -26.98
N CYS A 465 -7.50 15.49 -26.50
CA CYS A 465 -6.58 14.83 -25.59
C CYS A 465 -6.37 13.39 -26.01
N SER A 466 -5.16 12.89 -25.82
CA SER A 466 -4.77 11.52 -26.13
C SER A 466 -3.81 10.99 -25.06
N GLY A 467 -3.67 9.66 -24.94
CA GLY A 467 -2.82 9.04 -23.93
C GLY A 467 -3.59 8.61 -22.67
N GLY A 468 -2.94 8.74 -21.51
CA GLY A 468 -3.44 8.25 -20.22
C GLY A 468 -4.65 9.00 -19.67
N GLY A 469 -5.17 8.52 -18.53
CA GLY A 469 -6.10 9.30 -17.70
C GLY A 469 -7.51 9.46 -18.26
N SER A 470 -8.00 8.59 -19.14
CA SER A 470 -9.41 8.54 -19.62
C SER A 470 -10.07 9.93 -19.80
N PRO A 471 -9.62 10.73 -20.79
CA PRO A 471 -10.01 12.14 -20.91
C PRO A 471 -11.51 12.33 -21.18
N VAL A 472 -12.13 13.24 -20.42
CA VAL A 472 -13.50 13.73 -20.65
C VAL A 472 -13.44 15.23 -20.96
N ILE A 473 -13.90 15.61 -22.15
CA ILE A 473 -13.83 17.00 -22.64
C ILE A 473 -15.20 17.67 -22.49
N ASN A 474 -15.24 18.80 -21.78
CA ASN A 474 -16.43 19.60 -21.52
C ASN A 474 -16.17 21.08 -21.85
N GLY A 475 -16.29 21.46 -23.12
CA GLY A 475 -16.06 22.84 -23.56
C GLY A 475 -14.59 23.25 -23.40
N ASN A 476 -14.30 24.21 -22.52
CA ASN A 476 -12.95 24.68 -22.21
C ASN A 476 -12.26 23.88 -21.10
N GLN A 477 -12.89 22.82 -20.60
CA GLN A 477 -12.35 21.96 -19.55
C GLN A 477 -12.07 20.57 -20.07
N VAL A 478 -11.00 19.97 -19.56
CA VAL A 478 -10.68 18.55 -19.71
C VAL A 478 -10.55 17.96 -18.31
N VAL A 479 -11.24 16.86 -18.06
CA VAL A 479 -11.07 16.06 -16.85
C VAL A 479 -10.29 14.80 -17.21
N LEU A 480 -9.17 14.57 -16.52
CA LEU A 480 -8.33 13.37 -16.62
C LEU A 480 -8.49 12.55 -15.33
N ASN A 481 -8.90 11.30 -15.45
CA ASN A 481 -9.07 10.35 -14.35
C ASN A 481 -7.98 9.27 -14.39
N PHE A 482 -7.01 9.36 -13.48
CA PHE A 482 -5.94 8.37 -13.32
C PHE A 482 -6.35 7.32 -12.29
N GLY A 483 -6.66 6.10 -12.74
CA GLY A 483 -7.02 4.99 -11.85
C GLY A 483 -5.82 4.28 -11.22
N SER A 484 -4.65 4.38 -11.85
CA SER A 484 -3.38 3.84 -11.39
C SER A 484 -2.25 4.65 -12.02
N LEU A 485 -1.10 4.74 -11.36
CA LEU A 485 0.11 5.33 -11.91
C LEU A 485 0.91 4.29 -12.69
N GLY A 486 1.59 4.69 -13.76
CA GLY A 486 2.38 3.76 -14.57
C GLY A 486 3.35 4.43 -15.54
N GLY A 487 3.75 5.68 -15.28
CA GLY A 487 4.65 6.42 -16.16
C GLY A 487 4.02 6.85 -17.49
N ILE A 488 2.69 6.94 -17.58
CA ILE A 488 2.00 7.31 -18.84
C ILE A 488 1.81 8.82 -18.94
N ALA A 489 1.71 9.33 -20.17
CA ALA A 489 1.47 10.74 -20.44
C ALA A 489 0.08 10.98 -21.07
N SER A 490 -0.61 12.02 -20.62
CA SER A 490 -1.84 12.56 -21.21
C SER A 490 -1.53 13.85 -21.95
N HIS A 491 -1.64 13.84 -23.27
CA HIS A 491 -1.34 15.00 -24.11
C HIS A 491 -2.63 15.68 -24.58
N CYS A 492 -2.87 16.89 -24.08
CA CYS A 492 -4.02 17.73 -24.37
C CYS A 492 -3.61 18.97 -25.18
N VAL A 493 -4.31 19.22 -26.29
CA VAL A 493 -4.08 20.34 -27.20
C VAL A 493 -5.30 21.25 -27.19
N PHE A 494 -5.11 22.53 -26.86
CA PHE A 494 -6.12 23.58 -26.89
C PHE A 494 -5.89 24.54 -28.06
N THR A 495 -6.85 24.64 -28.97
CA THR A 495 -6.77 25.42 -30.22
C THR A 495 -7.68 26.64 -30.18
N ASN A 496 -7.10 27.84 -30.29
CA ASN A 496 -7.87 29.07 -30.36
C ASN A 496 -7.75 29.71 -31.73
N THR A 497 -8.90 30.05 -32.31
CA THR A 497 -8.98 30.71 -33.62
C THR A 497 -9.15 32.20 -33.42
N GLN A 498 -8.28 32.99 -34.04
CA GLN A 498 -8.35 34.45 -34.02
C GLN A 498 -9.54 34.93 -34.85
N ARG A 499 -10.31 35.86 -34.29
CA ARG A 499 -11.41 36.53 -34.98
C ARG A 499 -10.89 37.48 -36.06
N SER A 500 -11.73 37.73 -37.06
CA SER A 500 -11.42 38.51 -38.26
C SER A 500 -12.11 39.87 -38.23
N ALA A 501 -11.91 40.67 -39.27
CA ALA A 501 -12.63 41.92 -39.49
C ALA A 501 -13.02 42.09 -40.96
N LEU A 502 -14.20 42.66 -41.19
CA LEU A 502 -14.72 43.02 -42.50
C LEU A 502 -15.07 44.51 -42.52
N VAL A 503 -14.54 45.25 -43.48
CA VAL A 503 -14.82 46.67 -43.68
C VAL A 503 -15.48 46.89 -45.03
N ILE A 504 -16.59 47.61 -45.02
CA ILE A 504 -17.34 48.01 -46.21
C ILE A 504 -17.15 49.51 -46.38
N GLU A 505 -16.68 49.92 -47.55
CA GLU A 505 -16.48 51.31 -47.94
C GLU A 505 -17.40 51.62 -49.11
N LYS A 506 -17.97 52.82 -49.10
CA LYS A 506 -18.85 53.28 -50.16
C LYS A 506 -18.18 54.37 -50.98
N GLN A 507 -18.31 54.27 -52.30
CA GLN A 507 -17.96 55.30 -53.26
C GLN A 507 -19.18 55.58 -54.15
N ALA A 508 -19.52 56.85 -54.33
CA ALA A 508 -20.57 57.30 -55.22
C ALA A 508 -19.96 58.19 -56.30
N LEU A 509 -20.35 57.97 -57.56
CA LEU A 509 -19.94 58.79 -58.70
C LEU A 509 -21.15 59.61 -59.18
N PRO A 510 -21.06 60.96 -59.24
CA PRO A 510 -19.88 61.78 -58.91
C PRO A 510 -19.58 61.82 -57.41
N ASP A 511 -18.29 61.98 -57.08
CA ASP A 511 -17.79 62.07 -55.69
C ASP A 511 -18.51 63.17 -54.90
N GLY A 512 -18.77 62.89 -53.62
CA GLY A 512 -19.44 63.78 -52.68
C GLY A 512 -20.96 63.78 -52.73
N ASP A 513 -21.59 62.90 -53.53
CA ASP A 513 -23.06 62.79 -53.55
C ASP A 513 -23.59 62.34 -52.17
N PRO A 514 -24.61 63.05 -51.61
CA PRO A 514 -25.13 62.76 -50.27
C PRO A 514 -26.04 61.52 -50.20
N GLN A 515 -26.29 60.83 -51.31
CA GLN A 515 -27.15 59.65 -51.35
C GLN A 515 -26.61 58.53 -50.44
N ASN A 516 -27.48 58.07 -49.54
CA ASN A 516 -27.21 56.88 -48.73
C ASN A 516 -27.57 55.60 -49.47
N PHE A 517 -26.74 54.57 -49.34
CA PHE A 517 -26.96 53.24 -49.85
C PHE A 517 -27.07 52.26 -48.67
N ASN A 518 -28.08 51.41 -48.72
CA ASN A 518 -28.37 50.50 -47.61
C ASN A 518 -27.67 49.16 -47.84
N PHE A 519 -26.76 48.82 -46.93
CA PHE A 519 -26.03 47.56 -46.90
C PHE A 519 -26.61 46.64 -45.84
N THR A 520 -26.99 45.42 -46.21
CA THR A 520 -27.30 44.35 -45.25
C THR A 520 -26.08 43.44 -45.12
N ILE A 521 -25.54 43.32 -43.91
CA ILE A 521 -24.33 42.55 -43.61
C ILE A 521 -24.70 41.41 -42.68
N SER A 522 -24.33 40.17 -43.03
CA SER A 522 -24.60 38.98 -42.23
C SER A 522 -23.44 37.98 -42.26
N GLY A 523 -23.28 37.20 -41.19
CA GLY A 523 -22.21 36.22 -41.06
C GLY A 523 -22.36 35.33 -39.81
N PRO A 524 -21.39 34.47 -39.50
CA PRO A 524 -21.49 33.50 -38.42
C PRO A 524 -21.62 34.18 -37.05
N GLY A 525 -22.77 34.01 -36.40
CA GLY A 525 -23.06 34.66 -35.11
C GLY A 525 -23.24 36.18 -35.19
N TYR A 526 -23.36 36.74 -36.40
CA TYR A 526 -23.61 38.16 -36.63
C TYR A 526 -24.96 38.31 -37.36
N PRO A 527 -26.02 38.77 -36.68
CA PRO A 527 -27.34 38.92 -37.28
C PRO A 527 -27.31 39.96 -38.39
N ALA A 528 -28.23 39.83 -39.36
CA ALA A 528 -28.33 40.77 -40.47
C ALA A 528 -28.51 42.21 -39.95
N ALA A 529 -27.50 43.05 -40.18
CA ALA A 529 -27.50 44.45 -39.78
C ALA A 529 -27.56 45.33 -41.02
N VAL A 530 -28.46 46.32 -41.02
CA VAL A 530 -28.57 47.30 -42.10
C VAL A 530 -27.73 48.53 -41.75
N GLN A 531 -26.86 48.94 -42.66
CA GLN A 531 -26.00 50.12 -42.55
C GLN A 531 -26.24 51.05 -43.73
N ALA A 532 -26.52 52.32 -43.48
CA ALA A 532 -26.68 53.33 -44.51
C ALA A 532 -25.35 54.08 -44.68
N LEU A 533 -24.73 54.02 -45.86
CA LEU A 533 -23.45 54.68 -46.15
C LEU A 533 -23.62 55.65 -47.33
N ALA A 534 -23.20 56.90 -47.14
CA ALA A 534 -23.03 57.87 -48.23
C ALA A 534 -21.64 57.73 -48.87
N ASP A 535 -21.34 58.57 -49.86
CA ASP A 535 -20.00 58.64 -50.44
C ASP A 535 -18.91 58.81 -49.38
N ASN A 536 -17.78 58.11 -49.56
CA ASN A 536 -16.67 58.00 -48.61
C ASN A 536 -17.05 57.46 -47.21
N GLY A 537 -18.28 56.98 -47.03
CA GLY A 537 -18.73 56.30 -45.81
C GLY A 537 -18.08 54.93 -45.64
N SER A 538 -17.85 54.52 -44.40
CA SER A 538 -17.35 53.17 -44.11
C SER A 538 -18.03 52.56 -42.88
N TYR A 539 -18.12 51.23 -42.89
CA TYR A 539 -18.58 50.44 -41.76
C TYR A 539 -17.61 49.30 -41.50
N ALA A 540 -17.22 49.11 -40.23
CA ALA A 540 -16.31 48.04 -39.82
C ALA A 540 -17.00 47.05 -38.89
N ALA A 541 -17.18 45.81 -39.36
CA ALA A 541 -17.52 44.67 -38.55
C ALA A 541 -16.23 44.06 -37.97
N GLY A 542 -15.79 44.55 -36.81
CA GLY A 542 -14.58 44.10 -36.11
C GLY A 542 -14.83 42.95 -35.12
N ASN A 543 -13.79 42.14 -34.84
CA ASN A 543 -13.84 41.00 -33.91
C ASN A 543 -14.97 40.00 -34.22
N VAL A 544 -15.14 39.72 -35.51
CA VAL A 544 -16.19 38.84 -36.00
C VAL A 544 -15.67 37.43 -36.27
N LYS A 545 -16.56 36.45 -36.25
CA LYS A 545 -16.16 35.06 -36.50
C LYS A 545 -15.71 34.88 -37.96
N PRO A 546 -14.59 34.16 -38.19
CA PRO A 546 -14.21 33.72 -39.52
C PRO A 546 -15.30 32.83 -40.15
N GLY A 547 -15.31 32.70 -41.47
CA GLY A 547 -16.27 31.91 -42.23
C GLY A 547 -16.96 32.71 -43.34
N ALA A 548 -18.13 32.23 -43.77
CA ALA A 548 -18.88 32.82 -44.88
C ALA A 548 -19.72 34.03 -44.44
N TRP A 549 -19.50 35.16 -45.12
CA TRP A 549 -20.18 36.43 -44.94
C TRP A 549 -20.90 36.83 -46.22
N VAL A 550 -22.05 37.48 -46.06
CA VAL A 550 -22.83 38.02 -47.17
C VAL A 550 -23.09 39.50 -46.90
N VAL A 551 -22.77 40.32 -47.89
CA VAL A 551 -23.06 41.76 -47.93
C VAL A 551 -23.95 42.01 -49.13
N SER A 552 -25.13 42.62 -48.92
CA SER A 552 -26.02 43.01 -50.02
C SER A 552 -26.29 44.50 -49.99
N GLU A 553 -26.03 45.18 -51.09
CA GLU A 553 -26.41 46.58 -51.30
C GLU A 553 -27.78 46.67 -51.97
N ALA A 554 -28.68 47.47 -51.39
CA ALA A 554 -29.92 47.84 -52.03
C ALA A 554 -29.73 49.13 -52.85
N LEU A 555 -29.95 49.05 -54.16
CA LEU A 555 -29.77 50.18 -55.09
C LEU A 555 -30.95 51.15 -55.03
N PRO A 556 -30.72 52.44 -54.71
CA PRO A 556 -31.71 53.48 -54.89
C PRO A 556 -32.06 53.65 -56.38
N ASN A 557 -33.26 54.13 -56.67
CA ASN A 557 -33.62 54.51 -58.04
C ASN A 557 -32.65 55.57 -58.57
N GLY A 558 -32.26 55.45 -59.84
CA GLY A 558 -31.32 56.39 -60.47
C GLY A 558 -29.85 56.07 -60.23
N TRP A 559 -29.50 54.85 -59.81
CA TRP A 559 -28.12 54.44 -59.54
C TRP A 559 -27.82 53.03 -60.01
N ASP A 560 -26.66 52.85 -60.63
CA ASP A 560 -26.10 51.56 -61.01
C ASP A 560 -24.94 51.18 -60.07
N LEU A 561 -24.81 49.90 -59.73
CA LEU A 561 -23.60 49.36 -59.08
C LEU A 561 -22.54 49.08 -60.16
N SER A 562 -21.49 49.90 -60.19
CA SER A 562 -20.45 49.84 -61.21
C SER A 562 -19.22 49.03 -60.78
N GLY A 563 -19.00 48.80 -59.49
CA GLY A 563 -17.88 47.98 -59.04
C GLY A 563 -17.96 47.49 -57.60
N ILE A 564 -17.38 46.32 -57.35
CA ILE A 564 -17.04 45.81 -56.02
C ILE A 564 -15.60 45.31 -56.06
N VAL A 565 -14.73 45.88 -55.23
CA VAL A 565 -13.33 45.47 -55.12
C VAL A 565 -12.98 45.23 -53.67
N CYS A 566 -12.40 44.08 -53.36
CA CYS A 566 -11.94 43.75 -52.01
C CYS A 566 -10.43 43.50 -51.94
N THR A 567 -9.85 43.83 -50.78
CA THR A 567 -8.45 43.59 -50.43
C THR A 567 -8.36 42.84 -49.10
N SER A 568 -7.61 41.74 -49.08
CA SER A 568 -7.29 40.95 -47.88
C SER A 568 -5.90 41.32 -47.40
N ALA A 569 -5.77 41.75 -46.14
CA ALA A 569 -4.49 42.17 -45.56
C ALA A 569 -3.45 41.03 -45.52
N ARG A 570 -3.90 39.78 -45.29
CA ARG A 570 -3.04 38.59 -45.27
C ARG A 570 -3.02 37.83 -46.59
N GLY A 571 -3.85 38.23 -47.56
CA GLY A 571 -4.06 37.50 -48.82
C GLY A 571 -4.73 36.14 -48.67
N THR A 572 -5.33 35.84 -47.50
CA THR A 572 -5.89 34.52 -47.19
C THR A 572 -7.40 34.44 -47.34
N SER A 573 -8.12 35.55 -47.20
CA SER A 573 -9.58 35.59 -47.39
C SER A 573 -9.95 35.77 -48.87
N THR A 574 -11.09 35.21 -49.28
CA THR A 574 -11.56 35.24 -50.67
C THR A 574 -12.91 35.95 -50.78
N TYR A 575 -13.25 36.43 -51.97
CA TYR A 575 -14.55 37.05 -52.22
C TYR A 575 -15.08 36.74 -53.63
N THR A 576 -16.40 36.87 -53.80
CA THR A 576 -17.09 36.69 -55.07
C THR A 576 -18.18 37.75 -55.21
N PRO A 577 -17.97 38.79 -56.04
CA PRO A 577 -18.95 39.85 -56.25
C PRO A 577 -20.00 39.47 -57.29
N ASN A 578 -21.24 39.93 -57.09
CA ASN A 578 -22.32 39.89 -58.07
C ASN A 578 -22.91 41.29 -58.23
N LEU A 579 -22.45 41.99 -59.27
CA LEU A 579 -22.86 43.37 -59.55
C LEU A 579 -24.34 43.46 -59.93
N ALA A 580 -24.90 42.44 -60.58
CA ALA A 580 -26.29 42.46 -61.03
C ALA A 580 -27.29 42.41 -59.88
N THR A 581 -26.93 41.78 -58.76
CA THR A 581 -27.82 41.67 -57.58
C THR A 581 -27.37 42.53 -56.40
N GLY A 582 -26.23 43.22 -56.50
CA GLY A 582 -25.63 43.96 -55.39
C GLY A 582 -25.11 43.08 -54.26
N VAL A 583 -24.87 41.78 -54.51
CA VAL A 583 -24.47 40.82 -53.46
C VAL A 583 -22.98 40.50 -53.56
N LEU A 584 -22.31 40.54 -52.43
CA LEU A 584 -20.93 40.13 -52.23
C LEU A 584 -20.86 38.99 -51.23
N ASN A 585 -20.32 37.85 -51.67
CA ASN A 585 -19.98 36.74 -50.78
C ASN A 585 -18.50 36.84 -50.41
N VAL A 586 -18.19 36.80 -49.11
CA VAL A 586 -16.82 36.83 -48.58
C VAL A 586 -16.59 35.59 -47.74
N ASN A 587 -15.44 34.93 -47.88
CA ASN A 587 -15.00 33.89 -46.96
C ASN A 587 -13.81 34.44 -46.15
N LEU A 588 -14.09 34.86 -44.92
CA LEU A 588 -13.09 35.40 -44.01
C LEU A 588 -12.28 34.28 -43.37
N THR A 589 -10.97 34.34 -43.52
CA THR A 589 -10.04 33.44 -42.83
C THR A 589 -9.66 33.99 -41.45
N PRO A 590 -9.29 33.13 -40.48
CA PRO A 590 -8.93 33.55 -39.14
C PRO A 590 -7.85 34.63 -39.07
N GLY A 591 -8.09 35.65 -38.23
CA GLY A 591 -7.15 36.75 -38.00
C GLY A 591 -6.88 37.66 -39.20
N ASP A 592 -7.60 37.49 -40.30
CA ASP A 592 -7.48 38.34 -41.48
C ASP A 592 -8.41 39.56 -41.39
N TYR A 593 -8.04 40.59 -42.14
CA TYR A 593 -8.76 41.84 -42.26
C TYR A 593 -9.10 42.04 -43.75
N MET A 594 -10.39 42.02 -44.08
CA MET A 594 -10.89 42.25 -45.44
C MET A 594 -11.51 43.64 -45.53
N ARG A 595 -11.15 44.40 -46.58
CA ARG A 595 -11.76 45.69 -46.91
C ARG A 595 -12.35 45.64 -48.31
N CYS A 596 -13.61 46.00 -48.45
CA CYS A 596 -14.37 45.95 -49.70
C CYS A 596 -14.98 47.32 -50.02
N THR A 597 -14.73 47.82 -51.22
CA THR A 597 -15.27 49.09 -51.71
C THR A 597 -16.36 48.81 -52.74
N PHE A 598 -17.56 49.35 -52.50
CA PHE A 598 -18.69 49.34 -53.44
C PHE A 598 -18.75 50.70 -54.13
N THR A 599 -18.79 50.70 -55.46
CA THR A 599 -18.82 51.91 -56.29
C THR A 599 -20.12 51.97 -57.06
N ASN A 600 -20.88 53.05 -56.92
CA ASN A 600 -22.14 53.23 -57.63
C ASN A 600 -22.08 54.50 -58.46
N SER A 601 -22.70 54.47 -59.62
CA SER A 601 -22.72 55.58 -60.56
C SER A 601 -24.15 56.07 -60.73
N LYS A 602 -24.35 57.38 -60.57
CA LYS A 602 -25.67 58.01 -60.69
C LYS A 602 -26.08 58.08 -62.16
N HIS A 603 -27.33 57.74 -62.44
CA HIS A 603 -27.92 57.97 -63.75
C HIS A 603 -27.94 59.44 -64.09
N GLU A 604 -27.88 59.72 -65.38
CA GLU A 604 -27.91 61.07 -65.92
C GLU A 604 -29.25 61.36 -66.58
N TYR A 605 -29.51 62.63 -66.87
CA TYR A 605 -30.79 63.06 -67.43
C TYR A 605 -30.58 64.02 -68.58
N VAL A 606 -31.19 63.70 -69.72
CA VAL A 606 -31.20 64.54 -70.92
C VAL A 606 -32.61 65.06 -71.17
N THR A 607 -32.74 66.36 -71.43
CA THR A 607 -34.00 66.98 -71.86
C THR A 607 -34.02 67.13 -73.38
N VAL A 608 -35.09 66.69 -74.02
CA VAL A 608 -35.28 66.83 -75.47
C VAL A 608 -36.47 67.74 -75.74
N THR A 609 -36.23 68.85 -76.43
CA THR A 609 -37.27 69.84 -76.80
C THR A 609 -37.46 69.84 -78.30
N LYS A 610 -38.73 69.75 -78.76
CA LYS A 610 -39.03 69.85 -80.19
C LYS A 610 -39.36 71.28 -80.58
N HIS A 611 -38.70 71.78 -81.63
CA HIS A 611 -39.03 73.05 -82.26
C HIS A 611 -39.43 72.85 -83.73
N THR A 612 -40.42 73.63 -84.19
CA THR A 612 -40.95 73.59 -85.56
C THR A 612 -40.98 74.99 -86.18
N VAL A 613 -40.80 75.05 -87.50
CA VAL A 613 -40.91 76.30 -88.28
C VAL A 613 -41.82 76.05 -89.49
N PRO A 614 -42.95 76.78 -89.65
CA PRO A 614 -43.50 77.74 -88.68
C PRO A 614 -43.93 77.05 -87.37
N PRO A 615 -43.99 77.78 -86.24
CA PRO A 615 -44.41 77.26 -84.94
C PRO A 615 -45.78 76.58 -84.96
N GLY A 616 -46.00 75.65 -84.03
CA GLY A 616 -47.29 74.98 -83.80
C GLY A 616 -47.45 73.58 -84.40
N GLY A 617 -46.38 72.96 -84.92
CA GLY A 617 -46.43 71.56 -85.38
C GLY A 617 -46.62 70.57 -84.23
N SER A 618 -47.24 69.41 -84.49
CA SER A 618 -47.45 68.34 -83.51
C SER A 618 -47.33 66.94 -84.14
N GLY A 619 -47.17 65.91 -83.29
CA GLY A 619 -47.12 64.52 -83.74
C GLY A 619 -45.71 63.95 -83.92
N PHE A 620 -44.67 64.60 -83.42
CA PHE A 620 -43.28 64.12 -83.54
C PHE A 620 -43.00 63.04 -82.48
N THR A 621 -42.51 61.89 -82.91
CA THR A 621 -42.21 60.76 -82.02
C THR A 621 -40.71 60.47 -82.00
N PHE A 622 -40.23 59.90 -80.91
CA PHE A 622 -38.83 59.53 -80.71
C PHE A 622 -38.72 58.03 -80.41
N ALA A 623 -37.65 57.38 -80.86
CA ALA A 623 -37.43 55.97 -80.63
C ALA A 623 -37.45 55.64 -79.13
N GLY A 624 -38.27 54.65 -78.75
CA GLY A 624 -38.43 54.24 -77.35
C GLY A 624 -39.29 55.15 -76.48
N GLN A 625 -39.90 56.21 -77.03
CA GLN A 625 -40.84 57.09 -76.31
C GLN A 625 -42.30 56.76 -76.71
N PRO A 626 -43.22 56.56 -75.75
CA PRO A 626 -44.57 56.08 -76.04
C PRO A 626 -45.56 57.17 -76.47
N PHE A 627 -45.12 58.44 -76.55
CA PHE A 627 -45.97 59.58 -76.88
C PHE A 627 -45.32 60.49 -77.93
N ALA A 628 -46.15 61.26 -78.62
CA ALA A 628 -45.72 62.30 -79.54
C ALA A 628 -45.68 63.66 -78.84
N ILE A 629 -44.71 64.51 -79.20
CA ILE A 629 -44.60 65.88 -78.70
C ILE A 629 -44.86 66.90 -79.81
N GLY A 630 -45.22 68.11 -79.40
CA GLY A 630 -45.41 69.26 -80.29
C GLY A 630 -44.33 70.32 -80.14
N ASP A 631 -44.47 71.38 -80.90
CA ASP A 631 -43.59 72.54 -80.86
C ASP A 631 -43.50 73.16 -79.45
N GLY A 632 -42.29 73.40 -78.97
CA GLY A 632 -41.97 73.91 -77.63
C GLY A 632 -42.13 72.89 -76.50
N VAL A 633 -42.57 71.66 -76.77
CA VAL A 633 -42.76 70.63 -75.74
C VAL A 633 -41.46 69.86 -75.52
N SER A 634 -41.15 69.59 -74.25
CA SER A 634 -39.95 68.85 -73.82
C SER A 634 -40.32 67.53 -73.16
N PHE A 635 -39.43 66.54 -73.24
CA PHE A 635 -39.45 65.36 -72.36
C PHE A 635 -38.05 65.08 -71.81
N GLY A 636 -37.99 64.51 -70.61
CA GLY A 636 -36.76 64.01 -70.01
C GLY A 636 -36.56 62.54 -70.34
N ARG A 637 -35.30 62.14 -70.55
CA ARG A 637 -34.89 60.75 -70.64
C ARG A 637 -33.76 60.49 -69.65
N GLU A 638 -33.93 59.47 -68.84
CA GLU A 638 -32.88 58.97 -67.96
C GLU A 638 -31.87 58.15 -68.79
N LEU A 639 -30.58 58.35 -68.51
CA LEU A 639 -29.45 57.71 -69.17
C LEU A 639 -28.68 56.87 -68.15
N PRO A 640 -28.48 55.56 -68.38
CA PRO A 640 -27.60 54.76 -67.56
C PRO A 640 -26.19 55.36 -67.53
N ALA A 641 -25.58 55.38 -66.35
CA ALA A 641 -24.31 56.03 -66.14
C ALA A 641 -23.22 55.36 -67.00
N GLY A 642 -22.44 56.16 -67.74
CA GLY A 642 -21.32 55.66 -68.55
C GLY A 642 -21.68 54.81 -69.78
N GLN A 643 -22.97 54.69 -70.14
CA GLN A 643 -23.38 54.02 -71.37
C GLN A 643 -23.59 55.00 -72.53
N ASN A 644 -23.23 54.57 -73.74
CA ASN A 644 -23.55 55.32 -74.94
C ASN A 644 -25.05 55.18 -75.23
N THR A 645 -25.73 56.30 -75.44
CA THR A 645 -27.17 56.31 -75.64
C THR A 645 -27.55 57.18 -76.82
N SER A 646 -28.32 56.63 -77.76
CA SER A 646 -28.79 57.36 -78.94
C SER A 646 -30.21 57.90 -78.72
N ILE A 647 -30.46 59.16 -79.07
CA ILE A 647 -31.79 59.76 -79.17
C ILE A 647 -32.10 59.93 -80.65
N ILE A 648 -33.19 59.30 -81.11
CA ILE A 648 -33.55 59.27 -82.54
C ILE A 648 -34.98 59.79 -82.69
N GLU A 649 -35.17 60.80 -83.55
CA GLU A 649 -36.51 61.22 -83.95
C GLU A 649 -37.02 60.30 -85.08
N ASN A 650 -38.16 59.65 -84.88
CA ASN A 650 -38.68 58.68 -85.84
C ASN A 650 -39.01 59.34 -87.21
N ASP A 651 -38.97 58.52 -88.27
CA ASP A 651 -39.31 58.88 -89.64
C ASP A 651 -40.40 57.92 -90.18
N PRO A 652 -41.40 58.37 -90.99
CA PRO A 652 -41.59 59.73 -91.50
C PRO A 652 -42.03 60.72 -90.40
N ALA A 653 -41.44 61.92 -90.41
CA ALA A 653 -42.00 63.06 -89.66
C ALA A 653 -43.45 63.35 -90.10
N PRO A 654 -44.29 63.99 -89.25
CA PRO A 654 -45.62 64.44 -89.64
C PRO A 654 -45.62 65.20 -90.98
N ARG A 655 -46.61 64.93 -91.84
CA ARG A 655 -46.72 65.50 -93.19
C ARG A 655 -46.51 67.02 -93.18
N GLY A 656 -45.53 67.49 -93.96
CA GLY A 656 -45.23 68.91 -94.12
C GLY A 656 -44.00 69.41 -93.35
N TYR A 657 -43.35 68.56 -92.55
CA TYR A 657 -42.13 68.91 -91.81
C TYR A 657 -40.96 68.02 -92.19
N ALA A 658 -39.77 68.61 -92.26
CA ALA A 658 -38.49 67.91 -92.37
C ALA A 658 -37.59 68.34 -91.19
N LEU A 659 -36.69 67.46 -90.73
CA LEU A 659 -35.73 67.83 -89.68
C LEU A 659 -34.64 68.71 -90.30
N THR A 660 -34.57 69.98 -89.87
CA THR A 660 -33.64 70.97 -90.42
C THR A 660 -32.41 71.21 -89.57
N GLY A 661 -32.39 70.74 -88.32
CA GLY A 661 -31.26 70.91 -87.41
C GLY A 661 -31.49 70.20 -86.08
N ILE A 662 -30.38 69.89 -85.42
CA ILE A 662 -30.33 69.45 -84.03
C ILE A 662 -29.29 70.31 -83.32
N SER A 663 -29.61 70.77 -82.13
CA SER A 663 -28.70 71.53 -81.27
C SER A 663 -28.68 70.91 -79.89
N CYS A 664 -27.49 70.74 -79.32
CA CYS A 664 -27.30 70.21 -77.97
C CYS A 664 -26.46 71.20 -77.17
N THR A 665 -26.77 71.31 -75.88
CA THR A 665 -26.01 72.12 -74.91
C THR A 665 -25.68 71.22 -73.74
N ASP A 666 -24.40 71.17 -73.37
CA ASP A 666 -23.95 70.46 -72.18
C ASP A 666 -23.62 71.50 -71.11
N ASN A 667 -24.28 71.41 -69.95
CA ASN A 667 -24.07 72.33 -68.83
C ASN A 667 -22.66 72.24 -68.22
N GLN A 668 -21.87 71.22 -68.59
CA GLN A 668 -20.48 71.04 -68.17
C GLN A 668 -19.46 71.39 -69.27
N GLY A 669 -19.90 71.68 -70.49
CA GLY A 669 -19.03 72.08 -71.61
C GLY A 669 -18.13 70.98 -72.19
N ASN A 670 -18.43 69.70 -71.93
CA ASN A 670 -17.60 68.56 -72.32
C ASN A 670 -17.84 68.11 -73.77
N ASN A 671 -18.94 68.54 -74.42
CA ASN A 671 -19.33 68.16 -75.79
C ASN A 671 -19.32 66.63 -76.02
N SER A 672 -19.84 65.87 -75.07
CA SER A 672 -19.90 64.39 -75.08
C SER A 672 -21.02 63.83 -75.97
N TYR A 673 -21.25 64.42 -77.14
CA TYR A 673 -22.28 63.98 -78.08
C TYR A 673 -21.84 64.09 -79.54
N GLN A 674 -22.39 63.24 -80.40
CA GLN A 674 -22.27 63.31 -81.85
C GLN A 674 -23.64 63.47 -82.49
N ILE A 675 -23.77 64.44 -83.39
CA ILE A 675 -25.02 64.71 -84.11
C ILE A 675 -24.93 64.07 -85.50
N ASP A 676 -25.85 63.16 -85.78
CA ASP A 676 -26.09 62.63 -87.12
C ASP A 676 -27.44 63.13 -87.64
N LEU A 677 -27.40 64.27 -88.32
CA LEU A 677 -28.60 64.89 -88.86
C LEU A 677 -29.26 64.06 -89.97
N ALA A 678 -28.47 63.28 -90.73
CA ALA A 678 -28.98 62.46 -91.82
C ALA A 678 -29.83 61.30 -91.30
N ASN A 679 -29.42 60.72 -90.16
CA ASN A 679 -30.15 59.65 -89.48
C ASN A 679 -31.08 60.15 -88.35
N ARG A 680 -31.26 61.48 -88.21
CA ARG A 680 -32.14 62.12 -87.22
C ARG A 680 -31.78 61.73 -85.78
N GLN A 681 -30.49 61.61 -85.50
CA GLN A 681 -29.93 60.98 -84.32
C GLN A 681 -28.93 61.87 -83.59
N VAL A 682 -28.93 61.77 -82.26
CA VAL A 682 -27.85 62.25 -81.39
C VAL A 682 -27.33 61.08 -80.58
N ASP A 683 -26.05 60.79 -80.72
CA ASP A 683 -25.34 59.82 -79.90
C ASP A 683 -24.69 60.52 -78.72
N ILE A 684 -25.13 60.16 -77.52
CA ILE A 684 -24.55 60.62 -76.27
C ILE A 684 -23.49 59.61 -75.86
N MET A 685 -22.23 60.05 -75.75
CA MET A 685 -21.09 59.19 -75.47
C MET A 685 -20.70 59.26 -73.99
N GLY A 686 -20.69 58.12 -73.30
CA GLY A 686 -20.21 57.97 -71.94
C GLY A 686 -20.80 59.01 -70.99
N ALA A 687 -22.10 58.92 -70.71
CA ALA A 687 -22.87 59.80 -69.84
C ALA A 687 -22.24 59.89 -68.43
N ALA A 688 -21.26 60.79 -68.30
CA ALA A 688 -20.68 61.32 -67.08
C ALA A 688 -20.72 62.86 -67.22
N GLY A 689 -21.67 63.50 -66.56
CA GLY A 689 -21.87 64.92 -66.46
C GLY A 689 -23.01 65.55 -67.28
N LEU A 690 -23.79 64.80 -68.05
CA LEU A 690 -24.83 65.43 -68.87
C LEU A 690 -26.08 65.75 -68.05
N SER A 691 -26.23 67.04 -67.75
CA SER A 691 -27.56 67.65 -67.75
C SER A 691 -27.66 68.47 -69.03
N VAL A 692 -28.60 68.12 -69.89
CA VAL A 692 -28.97 68.86 -71.10
C VAL A 692 -30.28 69.58 -70.86
#